data_AF-A0A973EL53-F1
#
_entry.id   AF-A0A973EL53-F1
#
_cell.length_a   1.000
_cell.length_b   1.000
_cell.length_c   1.000
_cell.angle_alpha   90.00
_cell.angle_beta   90.00
_cell.angle_gamma   90.00
#
_symmetry.space_group_name_H-M   'P 1'
#
loop_
_entity.id
_entity.type
_entity.pdbx_description
1 polymer ?
#
loop_
_entity_poly.entity_id
_entity_poly.type
_entity_poly.pdbx_seq_one_letter_code
_entity_poly.pdbx_strand_id
1 'polypeptide(L)'
;MNRLKRFVLFFVPIFGLFLSLGVYSACADEPAAVMWKVLEAAKSGNYSAGVQARGDARVMIGMSARPIAEKTSLLVLLYPSEDARTAGKPISNLEEVLSGKETSARYHEWKDPGPRWRANPSVNAVLLKPGAKSQFMIEVDFLREVAESMSVRVHGKVFELSRADLAQTQDPLELAFLMHGRQHASSFAIDLYYALQTGGKWTFGSYAEIFGAGVRSIQQGKSTADYQEMAAVLPVNLIQYRRNLRLPAKFKDDGGAMFNKTLSKVLGGGSATAGDEFCFSEDIETSGRQVAREGVGEALTASYSHTLRGRFSTKWSSDHSLHPGFGFKVEAWTNETGSWKKLASGWVEVDGYWQLQVPSSLGYQGKQLRVVYLSYNSYYAPQDQSGSKYAWKDPDRENIPTNYDAGHRYADTDGGAYNGVGELVEAAMFMWSRLYWDAGINPVPSSPIKLYFPNTWYDCGDGTGSPWSCANASGEIWLIAAHGIQAEVVTHELSHQLNNKFWGNKKPAGSGGSHSLTGCYPTRLGMALREGFAEFIPAWVGYPSRNVAEGGFSSGRWNLGYDIETRFSPPACSNGWENELWVARTFWDLHDTRSDGDDILWFTHKGAVIAIYLGNGIASDGDARDMRYYENIYRDAASAGHESFITDIFEQNRM
;
A
#
# COMPACT_ATOMS: atom_id res chain seq x y z
N MET A 1 -78.77 -29.45 -0.85
CA MET A 1 -79.36 -29.20 0.48
C MET A 1 -78.39 -28.41 1.35
N ASN A 2 -78.77 -27.15 1.61
CA ASN A 2 -78.68 -26.44 2.90
C ASN A 2 -77.29 -26.22 3.55
N ARG A 3 -76.75 -24.97 3.52
CA ARG A 3 -77.09 -23.82 4.42
C ARG A 3 -76.40 -23.98 5.79
N LEU A 4 -75.80 -23.00 6.46
CA LEU A 4 -75.68 -21.53 6.34
C LEU A 4 -74.74 -21.07 7.48
N LYS A 5 -74.05 -19.94 7.33
CA LYS A 5 -74.10 -18.72 8.19
C LYS A 5 -72.95 -17.78 7.76
N ARG A 6 -73.27 -16.64 7.13
CA ARG A 6 -73.46 -15.28 7.72
C ARG A 6 -72.14 -14.70 8.25
N PHE A 7 -71.72 -13.44 8.04
CA PHE A 7 -72.14 -12.26 7.26
C PHE A 7 -71.10 -11.14 7.58
N VAL A 8 -71.12 -10.04 6.81
CA VAL A 8 -70.63 -8.66 7.13
C VAL A 8 -69.26 -8.21 6.55
N LEU A 9 -69.39 -7.20 5.67
CA LEU A 9 -68.40 -6.25 5.16
C LEU A 9 -67.91 -5.26 6.23
N PHE A 10 -66.66 -4.77 6.16
CA PHE A 10 -66.29 -3.39 5.75
C PHE A 10 -64.81 -3.06 6.05
N PHE A 11 -64.12 -2.57 5.01
CA PHE A 11 -63.12 -1.48 4.97
C PHE A 11 -61.85 -1.53 5.86
N VAL A 12 -60.68 -1.57 5.20
CA VAL A 12 -59.63 -0.51 5.11
C VAL A 12 -58.30 -1.20 4.68
N PRO A 13 -57.68 -0.86 3.54
CA PRO A 13 -56.28 -1.21 3.29
C PRO A 13 -55.39 -0.09 3.84
N ILE A 14 -54.91 -0.24 5.08
CA ILE A 14 -53.82 0.60 5.61
C ILE A 14 -52.50 0.01 5.10
N PHE A 15 -51.87 0.77 4.21
CA PHE A 15 -50.41 0.94 4.02
C PHE A 15 -49.53 -0.07 4.78
N GLY A 16 -49.26 -1.21 4.15
CA GLY A 16 -48.14 -2.08 4.48
C GLY A 16 -47.01 -1.83 3.49
N LEU A 17 -46.16 -0.86 3.83
CA LEU A 17 -44.96 -0.46 3.11
C LEU A 17 -43.93 -1.60 3.09
N PHE A 18 -44.12 -2.62 2.26
CA PHE A 18 -43.05 -3.57 1.93
C PHE A 18 -42.25 -3.02 0.76
N LEU A 19 -41.31 -2.14 1.09
CA LEU A 19 -40.11 -1.92 0.30
C LEU A 19 -39.51 -3.28 -0.04
N SER A 20 -39.35 -3.51 -1.34
CA SER A 20 -38.30 -4.36 -1.86
C SER A 20 -36.98 -3.87 -1.26
N LEU A 21 -36.47 -4.56 -0.23
CA LEU A 21 -35.08 -4.43 0.19
C LEU A 21 -34.23 -5.05 -0.90
N GLY A 22 -33.90 -4.22 -1.90
CA GLY A 22 -32.73 -4.45 -2.73
C GLY A 22 -31.51 -4.38 -1.83
N VAL A 23 -30.70 -5.43 -1.86
CA VAL A 23 -29.33 -5.39 -1.34
C VAL A 23 -28.40 -5.64 -2.54
N TYR A 24 -28.36 -4.63 -3.41
CA TYR A 24 -27.13 -4.15 -4.05
C TYR A 24 -26.51 -3.19 -3.01
N SER A 25 -25.22 -3.09 -2.74
CA SER A 25 -24.02 -3.41 -3.50
C SER A 25 -22.85 -3.63 -2.54
N ALA A 26 -21.88 -4.45 -2.98
CA ALA A 26 -20.50 -4.34 -2.55
C ALA A 26 -19.98 -2.93 -2.87
N CYS A 27 -19.46 -2.21 -1.88
CA CYS A 27 -18.71 -0.97 -2.05
C CYS A 27 -17.24 -1.26 -1.76
N ALA A 28 -16.41 -1.27 -2.79
CA ALA A 28 -14.96 -1.13 -2.69
C ALA A 28 -14.48 -0.35 -3.92
N ASP A 29 -13.41 0.43 -3.74
CA ASP A 29 -12.85 1.39 -4.71
C ASP A 29 -13.79 2.60 -4.94
N GLU A 30 -13.30 3.83 -5.23
CA GLU A 30 -14.20 4.87 -5.76
C GLU A 30 -14.89 4.29 -7.00
N PRO A 31 -16.19 3.93 -6.97
CA PRO A 31 -16.74 3.04 -7.98
C PRO A 31 -17.19 3.88 -9.17
N ALA A 32 -16.25 4.09 -10.08
CA ALA A 32 -16.39 4.07 -11.53
C ALA A 32 -17.79 4.40 -12.09
N ALA A 33 -18.05 5.68 -12.33
CA ALA A 33 -19.20 6.10 -13.14
C ALA A 33 -19.10 5.58 -14.59
N VAL A 34 -17.90 5.22 -15.06
CA VAL A 34 -17.62 4.79 -16.43
C VAL A 34 -16.78 3.50 -16.50
N MET A 35 -16.96 2.75 -17.58
CA MET A 35 -16.10 1.65 -18.02
C MET A 35 -15.45 2.03 -19.35
N TRP A 36 -14.26 1.52 -19.59
CA TRP A 36 -13.60 1.64 -20.88
C TRP A 36 -12.94 0.33 -21.29
N LYS A 37 -12.72 0.17 -22.59
CA LYS A 37 -11.93 -0.92 -23.16
C LYS A 37 -11.24 -0.45 -24.44
N VAL A 38 -10.12 -1.08 -24.77
CA VAL A 38 -9.50 -0.94 -26.08
C VAL A 38 -10.36 -1.67 -27.11
N LEU A 39 -10.78 -0.96 -28.16
CA LEU A 39 -11.52 -1.52 -29.27
C LEU A 39 -10.58 -1.93 -30.41
N GLU A 40 -9.60 -1.07 -30.69
CA GLU A 40 -8.66 -1.25 -31.78
C GLU A 40 -7.31 -0.62 -31.41
N ALA A 41 -6.24 -1.36 -31.66
CA ALA A 41 -4.87 -0.89 -31.51
C ALA A 41 -3.95 -1.73 -32.40
N ALA A 42 -3.00 -1.09 -33.08
CA ALA A 42 -1.92 -1.83 -33.72
C ALA A 42 -1.06 -2.50 -32.65
N LYS A 43 -0.68 -3.76 -32.87
CA LYS A 43 0.14 -4.55 -31.94
C LYS A 43 1.63 -4.20 -31.98
N SER A 44 2.08 -3.52 -33.04
CA SER A 44 3.43 -3.03 -33.18
C SER A 44 3.51 -1.91 -34.22
N GLY A 45 4.55 -1.11 -34.16
CA GLY A 45 4.84 -0.06 -35.15
C GLY A 45 6.26 0.49 -34.99
N ASN A 46 6.50 1.61 -35.68
CA ASN A 46 7.73 2.39 -35.53
C ASN A 46 7.42 3.72 -34.85
N TYR A 47 8.40 4.30 -34.18
CA TYR A 47 8.32 5.63 -33.57
C TYR A 47 9.53 6.49 -33.91
N SER A 48 9.39 7.79 -33.73
CA SER A 48 10.49 8.76 -33.79
C SER A 48 10.44 9.64 -32.56
N ALA A 49 11.55 9.68 -31.80
CA ALA A 49 11.62 10.42 -30.55
C ALA A 49 11.21 11.89 -30.74
N GLY A 50 10.18 12.32 -30.03
CA GLY A 50 9.66 13.69 -30.07
C GLY A 50 8.15 13.74 -30.24
N VAL A 51 7.61 14.95 -30.37
CA VAL A 51 6.17 15.15 -30.58
C VAL A 51 5.84 14.94 -32.06
N GLN A 52 4.92 14.02 -32.35
CA GLN A 52 4.42 13.76 -33.69
C GLN A 52 3.04 14.39 -33.89
N ALA A 53 2.72 14.75 -35.14
CA ALA A 53 1.44 15.39 -35.46
C ALA A 53 0.21 14.46 -35.31
N ARG A 54 0.41 13.15 -35.18
CA ARG A 54 -0.66 12.13 -35.10
C ARG A 54 -0.41 11.07 -34.01
N GLY A 55 0.59 11.27 -33.15
CA GLY A 55 1.15 10.19 -32.34
C GLY A 55 1.99 9.20 -33.15
N ASP A 56 2.94 8.55 -32.50
CA ASP A 56 3.61 7.34 -32.97
C ASP A 56 2.70 6.11 -32.89
N ALA A 57 1.81 6.07 -31.89
CA ALA A 57 0.81 5.04 -31.72
C ALA A 57 -0.60 5.64 -31.54
N ARG A 58 -1.61 4.87 -31.93
CA ARG A 58 -3.02 5.29 -31.90
C ARG A 58 -3.90 4.16 -31.41
N VAL A 59 -4.74 4.44 -30.42
CA VAL A 59 -5.62 3.45 -29.80
C VAL A 59 -7.05 3.96 -29.77
N MET A 60 -7.99 3.15 -30.28
CA MET A 60 -9.42 3.41 -30.20
C MET A 60 -9.94 2.89 -28.86
N ILE A 61 -10.52 3.80 -28.08
CA ILE A 61 -11.14 3.49 -26.79
C ILE A 61 -12.66 3.50 -26.96
N GLY A 62 -13.30 2.45 -26.44
CA GLY A 62 -14.74 2.40 -26.23
C GLY A 62 -15.05 2.68 -24.78
N MET A 63 -16.01 3.56 -24.52
CA MET A 63 -16.40 3.99 -23.19
C MET A 63 -17.91 3.87 -22.99
N SER A 64 -18.35 3.47 -21.79
CA SER A 64 -19.76 3.39 -21.42
C SER A 64 -19.96 3.77 -19.95
N ALA A 65 -21.18 4.13 -19.56
CA ALA A 65 -21.51 4.23 -18.13
C ALA A 65 -21.42 2.84 -17.47
N ARG A 66 -21.16 2.78 -16.16
CA ARG A 66 -21.39 1.56 -15.38
C ARG A 66 -22.87 1.35 -15.11
N PRO A 67 -23.34 0.11 -14.88
CA PRO A 67 -24.76 -0.17 -14.62
C PRO A 67 -25.39 0.67 -13.50
N ILE A 68 -24.61 1.01 -12.47
CA ILE A 68 -25.07 1.84 -11.35
C ILE A 68 -25.35 3.29 -11.80
N ALA A 69 -24.58 3.81 -12.74
CA ALA A 69 -24.67 5.17 -13.27
C ALA A 69 -25.55 5.29 -14.53
N GLU A 70 -26.08 4.19 -15.07
CA GLU A 70 -26.91 4.18 -16.29
C GLU A 70 -28.21 4.98 -16.17
N LYS A 71 -28.59 5.43 -14.97
CA LYS A 71 -29.78 6.25 -14.73
C LYS A 71 -29.54 7.75 -14.92
N THR A 72 -28.29 8.19 -15.00
CA THR A 72 -27.91 9.61 -15.06
C THR A 72 -27.05 9.86 -16.29
N SER A 73 -27.18 11.04 -16.92
CA SER A 73 -26.25 11.42 -18.00
C SER A 73 -24.94 11.88 -17.38
N LEU A 74 -23.82 11.42 -17.94
CA LEU A 74 -22.49 11.73 -17.44
C LEU A 74 -21.75 12.60 -18.44
N LEU A 75 -21.11 13.66 -17.96
CA LEU A 75 -20.08 14.37 -18.70
C LEU A 75 -18.73 13.82 -18.29
N VAL A 76 -17.99 13.30 -19.26
CA VAL A 76 -16.63 12.81 -19.08
C VAL A 76 -15.66 13.82 -19.68
N LEU A 77 -14.78 14.38 -18.87
CA LEU A 77 -13.68 15.23 -19.32
C LEU A 77 -12.41 14.41 -19.40
N LEU A 78 -11.72 14.51 -20.53
CA LEU A 78 -10.45 13.85 -20.82
C LEU A 78 -9.38 14.92 -20.97
N TYR A 79 -8.20 14.64 -20.44
CA TYR A 79 -7.08 15.58 -20.48
C TYR A 79 -5.90 14.97 -21.21
N PRO A 80 -5.19 15.76 -22.05
CA PRO A 80 -3.86 15.38 -22.48
C PRO A 80 -3.00 15.07 -21.25
N SER A 81 -2.20 14.03 -21.35
CA SER A 81 -1.29 13.59 -20.31
C SER A 81 0.10 13.43 -20.85
N GLU A 82 1.06 13.57 -19.96
CA GLU A 82 2.47 13.36 -20.22
C GLU A 82 3.00 12.50 -19.08
N ASP A 83 4.04 11.74 -19.37
CA ASP A 83 4.79 11.02 -18.35
C ASP A 83 5.15 11.97 -17.20
N ALA A 84 5.03 11.48 -15.97
CA ALA A 84 5.19 12.31 -14.80
C ALA A 84 6.59 12.96 -14.79
N ARG A 85 6.67 14.20 -14.30
CA ARG A 85 7.99 14.82 -14.10
C ARG A 85 8.62 14.27 -12.82
N THR A 86 9.92 14.00 -12.89
CA THR A 86 10.74 13.62 -11.73
C THR A 86 10.63 14.71 -10.66
N ALA A 87 10.41 14.33 -9.39
CA ALA A 87 10.21 15.23 -8.25
C ALA A 87 11.52 15.90 -7.76
N GLY A 88 12.39 16.27 -8.70
CA GLY A 88 13.72 16.81 -8.40
C GLY A 88 14.70 15.79 -7.81
N LYS A 89 15.89 16.28 -7.48
CA LYS A 89 16.99 15.51 -6.85
C LYS A 89 16.68 15.28 -5.36
N PRO A 90 17.08 14.13 -4.76
CA PRO A 90 16.93 13.93 -3.32
C PRO A 90 17.75 14.96 -2.55
N ILE A 91 17.15 15.51 -1.49
CA ILE A 91 17.75 16.53 -0.63
C ILE A 91 18.26 15.84 0.64
N SER A 92 19.58 15.82 0.84
CA SER A 92 20.19 15.18 2.02
C SER A 92 20.22 16.07 3.27
N ASN A 93 19.99 17.38 3.12
CA ASN A 93 20.01 18.36 4.21
C ASN A 93 18.69 19.14 4.35
N LEU A 94 17.54 18.52 4.06
CA LEU A 94 16.25 19.22 4.02
C LEU A 94 15.92 19.92 5.34
N GLU A 95 16.20 19.27 6.48
CA GLU A 95 15.94 19.84 7.81
C GLU A 95 16.79 21.09 8.08
N GLU A 96 18.02 21.15 7.58
CA GLU A 96 18.90 22.33 7.69
C GLU A 96 18.38 23.49 6.84
N VAL A 97 17.91 23.19 5.63
CA VAL A 97 17.31 24.17 4.71
C VAL A 97 16.00 24.74 5.26
N LEU A 98 15.13 23.87 5.80
CA LEU A 98 13.84 24.30 6.36
C LEU A 98 14.00 25.08 7.67
N SER A 99 15.02 24.76 8.47
CA SER A 99 15.31 25.49 9.73
C SER A 99 16.10 26.78 9.54
N GLY A 100 16.49 27.13 8.30
CA GLY A 100 17.28 28.32 8.00
C GLY A 100 18.74 28.25 8.46
N LYS A 101 19.21 27.06 8.87
CA LYS A 101 20.63 26.82 9.21
C LYS A 101 21.51 26.81 7.96
N GLU A 102 20.95 26.39 6.83
CA GLU A 102 21.59 26.37 5.52
C GLU A 102 20.69 27.06 4.51
N THR A 103 21.29 27.78 3.55
CA THR A 103 20.54 28.50 2.51
C THR A 103 20.37 27.68 1.24
N SER A 104 21.18 26.62 1.07
CA SER A 104 21.18 25.79 -0.14
C SER A 104 20.98 24.31 0.17
N ALA A 105 20.14 23.68 -0.66
CA ALA A 105 19.95 22.24 -0.63
C ALA A 105 21.16 21.53 -1.24
N ARG A 106 21.64 20.49 -0.57
CA ARG A 106 22.67 19.57 -1.05
C ARG A 106 21.99 18.42 -1.79
N TYR A 107 22.58 18.06 -2.92
CA TYR A 107 22.04 17.06 -3.84
C TYR A 107 23.17 16.12 -4.29
N HIS A 108 22.86 14.85 -4.56
CA HIS A 108 23.77 13.93 -5.23
C HIS A 108 23.84 14.22 -6.75
N GLU A 109 24.91 13.78 -7.43
CA GLU A 109 25.07 13.95 -8.89
C GLU A 109 23.94 13.22 -9.64
N TRP A 110 23.16 13.95 -10.45
CA TRP A 110 22.04 13.42 -11.23
C TRP A 110 21.65 14.38 -12.37
N LYS A 111 21.27 13.80 -13.53
CA LYS A 111 20.81 14.51 -14.73
C LYS A 111 19.34 14.18 -14.98
N ASP A 112 18.50 15.21 -15.17
CA ASP A 112 17.05 15.05 -15.38
C ASP A 112 16.75 14.34 -16.70
N PRO A 113 16.09 13.18 -16.67
CA PRO A 113 15.84 12.38 -17.86
C PRO A 113 14.68 12.91 -18.72
N GLY A 114 13.81 13.81 -18.20
CA GLY A 114 12.64 14.32 -18.91
C GLY A 114 11.54 13.27 -19.16
N PRO A 115 10.36 13.69 -19.68
CA PRO A 115 9.22 12.81 -19.90
C PRO A 115 9.47 11.81 -21.02
N ARG A 116 8.94 10.59 -20.90
CA ARG A 116 9.15 9.50 -21.86
C ARG A 116 8.07 9.41 -22.93
N TRP A 117 6.84 9.75 -22.57
CA TRP A 117 5.69 9.71 -23.47
C TRP A 117 4.75 10.88 -23.23
N ARG A 118 3.93 11.18 -24.24
CA ARG A 118 2.78 12.07 -24.15
C ARG A 118 1.59 11.39 -24.80
N ALA A 119 0.41 11.53 -24.22
CA ALA A 119 -0.83 11.03 -24.76
C ALA A 119 -1.87 12.13 -24.91
N ASN A 120 -2.53 12.16 -26.05
CA ASN A 120 -3.52 13.16 -26.40
C ASN A 120 -4.81 12.50 -26.85
N PRO A 121 -5.90 12.61 -26.06
CA PRO A 121 -7.23 12.22 -26.50
C PRO A 121 -7.68 13.07 -27.70
N SER A 122 -8.31 12.45 -28.69
CA SER A 122 -8.88 13.18 -29.84
C SER A 122 -10.09 14.04 -29.48
N VAL A 123 -10.64 13.85 -28.27
CA VAL A 123 -11.75 14.61 -27.70
C VAL A 123 -11.43 14.98 -26.25
N ASN A 124 -11.80 16.19 -25.85
CA ASN A 124 -11.59 16.67 -24.47
C ASN A 124 -12.82 16.47 -23.58
N ALA A 125 -13.99 16.19 -24.18
CA ALA A 125 -15.24 15.98 -23.48
C ALA A 125 -16.11 14.96 -24.20
N VAL A 126 -16.79 14.11 -23.44
CA VAL A 126 -17.73 13.09 -23.94
C VAL A 126 -19.00 13.15 -23.10
N LEU A 127 -20.15 13.26 -23.75
CA LEU A 127 -21.46 13.11 -23.10
C LEU A 127 -21.93 11.66 -23.22
N LEU A 128 -22.03 10.97 -22.10
CA LEU A 128 -22.56 9.61 -22.02
C LEU A 128 -24.01 9.66 -21.53
N LYS A 129 -24.95 9.41 -22.44
CA LYS A 129 -26.37 9.23 -22.09
C LYS A 129 -26.60 7.84 -21.46
N PRO A 130 -27.64 7.67 -20.62
CA PRO A 130 -28.11 6.37 -20.15
C PRO A 130 -28.05 5.26 -21.21
N GLY A 131 -27.30 4.18 -20.93
CA GLY A 131 -27.15 3.01 -21.81
C GLY A 131 -26.32 3.24 -23.09
N ALA A 132 -25.83 4.46 -23.35
CA ALA A 132 -25.06 4.76 -24.54
C ALA A 132 -23.58 4.38 -24.39
N LYS A 133 -22.93 4.14 -25.54
CA LYS A 133 -21.49 3.93 -25.66
C LYS A 133 -20.90 5.04 -26.52
N SER A 134 -19.70 5.49 -26.18
CA SER A 134 -18.92 6.44 -26.96
C SER A 134 -17.59 5.82 -27.38
N GLN A 135 -16.97 6.36 -28.41
CA GLN A 135 -15.67 5.94 -28.89
C GLN A 135 -14.81 7.16 -29.21
N PHE A 136 -13.51 7.10 -28.90
CA PHE A 136 -12.56 8.15 -29.22
C PHE A 136 -11.16 7.58 -29.35
N MET A 137 -10.27 8.33 -30.01
CA MET A 137 -8.89 7.96 -30.19
C MET A 137 -8.01 8.55 -29.08
N ILE A 138 -6.97 7.82 -28.71
CA ILE A 138 -5.82 8.36 -27.98
C ILE A 138 -4.61 8.25 -28.90
N GLU A 139 -3.96 9.38 -29.14
CA GLU A 139 -2.69 9.49 -29.84
C GLU A 139 -1.55 9.50 -28.82
N VAL A 140 -0.52 8.71 -29.04
CA VAL A 140 0.62 8.55 -28.13
C VAL A 140 1.90 8.92 -28.86
N ASP A 141 2.64 9.90 -28.34
CA ASP A 141 3.99 10.28 -28.76
C ASP A 141 5.00 9.63 -27.81
N PHE A 142 6.06 9.05 -28.36
CA PHE A 142 7.21 8.59 -27.61
C PHE A 142 8.30 9.67 -27.71
N LEU A 143 8.57 10.34 -26.60
CA LEU A 143 9.37 11.57 -26.58
C LEU A 143 10.87 11.30 -26.54
N ARG A 144 11.27 10.07 -26.20
CA ARG A 144 12.67 9.67 -26.00
C ARG A 144 12.98 8.40 -26.76
N GLU A 145 14.20 8.32 -27.26
CA GLU A 145 14.73 7.07 -27.80
C GLU A 145 15.27 6.22 -26.66
N VAL A 146 14.42 5.33 -26.16
CA VAL A 146 14.68 4.43 -25.03
C VAL A 146 14.14 3.05 -25.38
N ALA A 147 14.81 1.99 -24.93
CA ALA A 147 14.41 0.63 -25.21
C ALA A 147 13.47 0.10 -24.13
N GLU A 148 12.33 0.75 -23.86
CA GLU A 148 11.51 0.45 -22.68
C GLU A 148 10.08 0.01 -22.82
N SER A 149 9.69 -0.92 -21.95
CA SER A 149 8.30 -1.12 -21.59
C SER A 149 7.78 0.08 -20.79
N MET A 150 6.57 0.58 -21.07
CA MET A 150 5.98 1.77 -20.47
C MET A 150 4.45 1.68 -20.34
N SER A 151 3.88 2.34 -19.33
CA SER A 151 2.43 2.55 -19.24
C SER A 151 2.10 4.02 -19.52
N VAL A 152 1.44 4.22 -20.64
CA VAL A 152 0.85 5.49 -21.02
C VAL A 152 -0.49 5.62 -20.29
N ARG A 153 -0.67 6.70 -19.53
CA ARG A 153 -1.86 6.91 -18.71
C ARG A 153 -2.58 8.19 -19.09
N VAL A 154 -3.86 8.10 -19.44
CA VAL A 154 -4.73 9.26 -19.69
C VAL A 154 -5.73 9.37 -18.55
N HIS A 155 -5.82 10.56 -17.95
CA HIS A 155 -6.73 10.83 -16.84
C HIS A 155 -8.02 11.48 -17.32
N GLY A 156 -9.11 11.19 -16.62
CA GLY A 156 -10.39 11.86 -16.83
C GLY A 156 -11.18 12.10 -15.56
N LYS A 157 -12.15 13.01 -15.67
CA LYS A 157 -13.11 13.36 -14.62
C LYS A 157 -14.51 13.12 -15.13
N VAL A 158 -15.41 12.72 -14.23
CA VAL A 158 -16.81 12.46 -14.55
C VAL A 158 -17.68 13.36 -13.71
N PHE A 159 -18.65 14.01 -14.34
CA PHE A 159 -19.67 14.82 -13.70
C PHE A 159 -21.04 14.19 -13.96
N GLU A 160 -21.85 14.11 -12.93
CA GLU A 160 -23.27 13.80 -13.07
C GLU A 160 -24.02 15.05 -13.52
N LEU A 161 -24.80 14.93 -14.58
CA LEU A 161 -25.57 16.03 -15.13
C LEU A 161 -27.01 15.98 -14.65
N SER A 162 -27.50 17.11 -14.15
CA SER A 162 -28.93 17.27 -13.84
C SER A 162 -29.75 17.53 -15.10
N ARG A 163 -31.08 17.40 -14.99
CA ARG A 163 -32.00 17.82 -16.07
C ARG A 163 -31.85 19.31 -16.42
N ALA A 164 -31.51 20.15 -15.45
CA ALA A 164 -31.32 21.58 -15.66
C ALA A 164 -30.03 21.88 -16.43
N ASP A 165 -28.96 21.10 -16.22
CA ASP A 165 -27.71 21.25 -16.98
C ASP A 165 -27.93 20.85 -18.45
N LEU A 166 -28.60 19.72 -18.69
CA LEU A 166 -28.92 19.22 -20.05
C LEU A 166 -29.92 20.08 -20.82
N ALA A 167 -30.73 20.89 -20.11
CA ALA A 167 -31.66 21.83 -20.72
C ALA A 167 -30.96 23.09 -21.25
N GLN A 168 -29.79 23.45 -20.68
CA GLN A 168 -28.99 24.58 -21.16
C GLN A 168 -28.26 24.23 -22.44
N THR A 169 -27.62 23.06 -22.49
CA THR A 169 -26.93 22.56 -23.68
C THR A 169 -26.73 21.05 -23.59
N GLN A 170 -26.58 20.40 -24.76
CA GLN A 170 -26.14 19.00 -24.87
C GLN A 170 -24.76 18.89 -25.55
N ASP A 171 -24.14 20.01 -25.89
CA ASP A 171 -22.78 20.01 -26.40
C ASP A 171 -21.79 19.67 -25.25
N PRO A 172 -20.95 18.62 -25.40
CA PRO A 172 -20.04 18.22 -24.33
C PRO A 172 -19.03 19.30 -23.92
N LEU A 173 -18.59 20.16 -24.85
CA LEU A 173 -17.62 21.20 -24.55
C LEU A 173 -18.29 22.36 -23.81
N GLU A 174 -19.47 22.80 -24.23
CA GLU A 174 -20.26 23.79 -23.48
C GLU A 174 -20.63 23.29 -22.08
N LEU A 175 -21.02 22.01 -21.96
CA LEU A 175 -21.23 21.38 -20.65
C LEU A 175 -19.94 21.40 -19.80
N ALA A 176 -18.76 21.17 -20.41
CA ALA A 176 -17.48 21.27 -19.70
C ALA A 176 -17.22 22.67 -19.14
N PHE A 177 -17.57 23.72 -19.89
CA PHE A 177 -17.52 25.10 -19.40
C PHE A 177 -18.51 25.34 -18.25
N LEU A 178 -19.74 24.82 -18.34
CA LEU A 178 -20.74 24.93 -17.27
C LEU A 178 -20.35 24.18 -15.99
N MET A 179 -19.63 23.06 -16.13
CA MET A 179 -19.13 22.28 -15.01
C MET A 179 -17.81 22.83 -14.43
N HIS A 180 -17.23 23.86 -15.04
CA HIS A 180 -15.99 24.46 -14.56
C HIS A 180 -16.16 24.95 -13.11
N GLY A 181 -15.26 24.52 -12.22
CA GLY A 181 -15.33 24.85 -10.80
C GLY A 181 -16.31 24.02 -9.95
N ARG A 182 -17.14 23.15 -10.56
CA ARG A 182 -17.99 22.21 -9.82
C ARG A 182 -17.20 20.99 -9.34
N GLN A 183 -17.67 20.37 -8.26
CA GLN A 183 -17.12 19.09 -7.80
C GLN A 183 -17.50 17.98 -8.79
N HIS A 184 -16.53 17.17 -9.18
CA HIS A 184 -16.75 16.01 -10.05
C HIS A 184 -17.22 14.82 -9.21
N ALA A 185 -18.00 13.93 -9.83
CA ALA A 185 -18.58 12.75 -9.19
C ALA A 185 -17.57 11.59 -9.07
N SER A 186 -16.70 11.41 -10.06
CA SER A 186 -15.64 10.41 -10.00
C SER A 186 -14.46 10.77 -10.89
N SER A 187 -13.29 10.19 -10.63
CA SER A 187 -12.13 10.24 -11.53
C SER A 187 -11.82 8.86 -12.10
N PHE A 188 -11.12 8.80 -13.23
CA PHE A 188 -10.68 7.52 -13.81
C PHE A 188 -9.37 7.70 -14.58
N ALA A 189 -8.74 6.57 -14.91
CA ALA A 189 -7.59 6.50 -15.78
C ALA A 189 -7.80 5.46 -16.89
N ILE A 190 -7.25 5.75 -18.07
CA ILE A 190 -7.08 4.82 -19.19
C ILE A 190 -5.60 4.48 -19.27
N ASP A 191 -5.29 3.20 -19.16
CA ASP A 191 -3.92 2.71 -19.17
C ASP A 191 -3.64 1.91 -20.45
N LEU A 192 -2.55 2.28 -21.14
CA LEU A 192 -2.10 1.68 -22.40
C LEU A 192 -0.64 1.23 -22.24
N TYR A 193 -0.31 0.00 -22.64
CA TYR A 193 1.02 -0.56 -22.40
C TYR A 193 1.78 -0.76 -23.70
N TYR A 194 3.01 -0.24 -23.73
CA TYR A 194 3.90 -0.33 -24.87
C TYR A 194 5.27 -0.86 -24.47
N ALA A 195 5.98 -1.55 -25.36
CA ALA A 195 7.42 -1.78 -25.24
C ALA A 195 8.14 -1.19 -26.44
N LEU A 196 9.06 -0.27 -26.17
CA LEU A 196 9.94 0.35 -27.14
C LEU A 196 11.23 -0.46 -27.26
N GLN A 197 11.82 -0.46 -28.45
CA GLN A 197 13.09 -1.11 -28.74
C GLN A 197 14.03 -0.11 -29.37
N THR A 198 15.33 -0.30 -29.13
CA THR A 198 16.40 0.43 -29.79
C THR A 198 16.24 0.34 -31.32
N GLY A 199 16.31 1.47 -32.02
CA GLY A 199 16.04 1.55 -33.46
C GLY A 199 14.60 1.93 -33.82
N GLY A 200 13.84 2.50 -32.89
CA GLY A 200 12.57 3.18 -33.20
C GLY A 200 11.39 2.24 -33.43
N LYS A 201 11.33 1.08 -32.74
CA LYS A 201 10.19 0.14 -32.82
C LYS A 201 9.41 0.09 -31.52
N TRP A 202 8.11 -0.16 -31.62
CA TRP A 202 7.25 -0.34 -30.46
C TRP A 202 6.31 -1.55 -30.61
N THR A 203 5.91 -2.16 -29.50
CA THR A 203 4.87 -3.19 -29.41
C THR A 203 3.81 -2.80 -28.39
N PHE A 204 2.54 -3.14 -28.63
CA PHE A 204 1.40 -2.87 -27.74
C PHE A 204 0.75 -4.17 -27.30
N GLY A 205 0.42 -4.29 -26.02
CA GLY A 205 -0.11 -5.52 -25.45
C GLY A 205 -0.85 -5.32 -24.15
N SER A 206 -1.28 -6.44 -23.57
CA SER A 206 -1.69 -6.48 -22.17
C SER A 206 -0.50 -6.20 -21.25
N TYR A 207 -0.78 -5.89 -19.98
CA TYR A 207 0.25 -5.72 -18.98
C TYR A 207 1.24 -6.90 -18.96
N ALA A 208 0.73 -8.13 -18.93
CA ALA A 208 1.56 -9.34 -18.89
C ALA A 208 2.37 -9.57 -20.18
N GLU A 209 1.87 -9.12 -21.32
CA GLU A 209 2.59 -9.23 -22.60
C GLU A 209 3.76 -8.24 -22.69
N ILE A 210 3.62 -7.05 -22.12
CA ILE A 210 4.59 -5.95 -22.22
C ILE A 210 5.60 -5.95 -21.08
N PHE A 211 5.19 -6.35 -19.89
CA PHE A 211 6.02 -6.32 -18.67
C PHE A 211 6.36 -7.72 -18.15
N GLY A 212 5.91 -8.77 -18.84
CA GLY A 212 6.01 -10.15 -18.40
C GLY A 212 4.85 -10.57 -17.49
N ALA A 213 4.45 -11.84 -17.57
CA ALA A 213 3.73 -12.49 -16.49
C ALA A 213 4.71 -12.65 -15.34
N GLY A 214 4.36 -12.20 -14.12
CA GLY A 214 5.25 -12.26 -12.95
C GLY A 214 5.98 -13.61 -12.90
N VAL A 215 7.30 -13.57 -13.08
CA VAL A 215 8.12 -14.78 -13.26
C VAL A 215 8.20 -15.53 -11.94
N ARG A 216 7.96 -16.85 -12.00
CA ARG A 216 7.96 -17.81 -10.88
C ARG A 216 9.37 -18.12 -10.29
N SER A 217 10.40 -17.33 -10.55
CA SER A 217 11.73 -17.58 -9.98
C SER A 217 12.64 -16.36 -10.09
N ILE A 218 12.93 -15.74 -8.95
CA ILE A 218 14.01 -14.75 -8.83
C ILE A 218 15.29 -15.53 -8.55
N GLN A 219 16.16 -15.66 -9.55
CA GLN A 219 17.53 -16.09 -9.32
C GLN A 219 18.31 -14.95 -8.63
N GLN A 220 19.18 -15.35 -7.70
CA GLN A 220 20.00 -14.50 -6.82
C GLN A 220 20.58 -13.26 -7.52
N GLY A 221 20.34 -12.09 -6.91
CA GLY A 221 20.77 -10.79 -7.44
C GLY A 221 22.29 -10.63 -7.48
N LYS A 222 22.82 -10.28 -8.65
CA LYS A 222 24.10 -9.58 -8.79
C LYS A 222 23.86 -8.08 -8.61
N SER A 223 24.68 -7.43 -7.78
CA SER A 223 24.66 -5.98 -7.64
C SER A 223 25.24 -5.26 -8.88
N THR A 224 24.56 -4.19 -9.28
CA THR A 224 25.12 -2.89 -9.73
C THR A 224 26.00 -2.78 -10.98
N ALA A 225 26.02 -3.75 -11.89
CA ALA A 225 26.59 -3.55 -13.25
C ALA A 225 25.51 -3.32 -14.34
N ASP A 226 24.30 -3.85 -14.17
CA ASP A 226 23.26 -3.85 -15.21
C ASP A 226 22.38 -2.58 -15.23
N TYR A 227 22.69 -1.59 -14.38
CA TYR A 227 21.88 -0.37 -14.25
C TYR A 227 21.80 0.43 -15.56
N GLN A 228 22.86 0.46 -16.38
CA GLN A 228 22.83 1.16 -17.66
C GLN A 228 21.99 0.43 -18.72
N GLU A 229 21.91 -0.90 -18.67
CA GLU A 229 21.09 -1.70 -19.60
C GLU A 229 19.61 -1.72 -19.18
N MET A 230 19.31 -1.81 -17.88
CA MET A 230 17.94 -1.86 -17.36
C MET A 230 17.26 -0.50 -17.23
N ALA A 231 18.02 0.59 -16.96
CA ALA A 231 17.48 1.94 -16.97
C ALA A 231 16.96 2.39 -18.36
N ALA A 232 17.32 1.65 -19.41
CA ALA A 232 16.79 1.85 -20.74
C ALA A 232 15.39 1.27 -20.92
N VAL A 233 14.86 0.51 -19.93
CA VAL A 233 13.64 -0.33 -20.04
C VAL A 233 12.67 -0.23 -18.84
N LEU A 234 11.99 0.91 -18.56
CA LEU A 234 11.28 1.16 -17.28
C LEU A 234 9.71 1.20 -17.36
N PRO A 235 8.98 0.17 -16.89
CA PRO A 235 7.51 0.14 -16.87
C PRO A 235 6.79 1.10 -15.90
N VAL A 236 5.46 0.98 -15.79
CA VAL A 236 4.67 1.48 -14.64
C VAL A 236 3.78 0.32 -14.18
N ASN A 237 3.81 0.01 -12.89
CA ASN A 237 3.13 -1.16 -12.36
C ASN A 237 1.73 -0.77 -11.86
N LEU A 238 0.70 -1.32 -12.50
CA LEU A 238 -0.69 -1.00 -12.17
C LEU A 238 -1.28 -1.78 -11.00
N ILE A 239 -0.68 -2.91 -10.62
CA ILE A 239 -1.21 -3.77 -9.55
C ILE A 239 -1.24 -3.00 -8.23
N GLN A 240 -0.33 -2.04 -8.06
CA GLN A 240 -0.27 -1.22 -6.86
C GLN A 240 -1.38 -0.17 -6.75
N TYR A 241 -1.91 0.28 -7.88
CA TYR A 241 -3.02 1.24 -7.92
C TYR A 241 -4.40 0.60 -7.62
N ARG A 242 -4.48 -0.73 -7.48
CA ARG A 242 -5.74 -1.48 -7.27
C ARG A 242 -5.90 -2.00 -5.84
N ARG A 243 -5.10 -1.55 -4.88
CA ARG A 243 -5.09 -2.11 -3.52
C ARG A 243 -6.01 -1.33 -2.59
N ASN A 244 -6.89 -2.04 -1.88
CA ASN A 244 -7.82 -1.50 -0.89
C ASN A 244 -7.19 -1.31 0.51
N LEU A 245 -5.91 -0.92 0.59
CA LEU A 245 -5.29 -0.60 1.89
C LEU A 245 -5.57 0.85 2.29
N ARG A 246 -5.63 1.09 3.59
CA ARG A 246 -5.96 2.41 4.16
C ARG A 246 -4.82 2.91 5.04
N LEU A 247 -4.60 4.21 5.02
CA LEU A 247 -3.67 4.81 5.98
C LEU A 247 -4.21 4.64 7.42
N PRO A 248 -3.35 4.26 8.38
CA PRO A 248 -3.70 4.24 9.79
C PRO A 248 -4.20 5.61 10.29
N ALA A 249 -5.18 5.63 11.19
CA ALA A 249 -5.73 6.90 11.69
C ALA A 249 -4.91 7.52 12.84
N LYS A 250 -4.17 6.71 13.61
CA LYS A 250 -3.31 7.19 14.70
C LYS A 250 -1.83 7.15 14.29
N PHE A 251 -1.24 8.33 14.13
CA PHE A 251 0.17 8.52 13.74
C PHE A 251 1.12 8.73 14.93
N LYS A 252 0.71 8.36 16.14
CA LYS A 252 1.50 8.49 17.36
C LYS A 252 1.37 7.22 18.20
N ASP A 253 2.34 7.01 19.08
CA ASP A 253 2.21 6.00 20.12
C ASP A 253 1.00 6.31 21.00
N ASP A 254 0.17 5.30 21.23
CA ASP A 254 -1.01 5.37 22.07
C ASP A 254 -0.84 4.60 23.39
N GLY A 255 0.41 4.29 23.76
CA GLY A 255 0.75 3.63 25.01
C GLY A 255 0.12 2.25 25.16
N GLY A 256 -0.20 1.58 24.04
CA GLY A 256 -0.84 0.27 24.02
C GLY A 256 -2.36 0.30 24.23
N ALA A 257 -3.01 1.46 24.22
CA ALA A 257 -4.47 1.55 24.43
C ALA A 257 -5.28 0.75 23.41
N MET A 258 -4.94 0.86 22.11
CA MET A 258 -5.57 0.08 21.04
C MET A 258 -5.28 -1.42 21.20
N PHE A 259 -4.04 -1.77 21.51
CA PHE A 259 -3.62 -3.14 21.76
C PHE A 259 -4.42 -3.80 22.90
N ASN A 260 -4.54 -3.14 24.06
CA ASN A 260 -5.27 -3.67 25.22
C ASN A 260 -6.75 -3.93 24.90
N LYS A 261 -7.39 -3.01 24.16
CA LYS A 261 -8.78 -3.19 23.70
C LYS A 261 -8.91 -4.41 22.79
N THR A 262 -7.97 -4.59 21.87
CA THR A 262 -7.96 -5.73 20.95
C THR A 262 -7.67 -7.03 21.69
N LEU A 263 -6.71 -7.06 22.60
CA LEU A 263 -6.42 -8.25 23.41
C LEU A 263 -7.66 -8.70 24.21
N SER A 264 -8.40 -7.77 24.83
CA SER A 264 -9.66 -8.11 25.50
C SER A 264 -10.72 -8.66 24.54
N LYS A 265 -10.82 -8.12 23.32
CA LYS A 265 -11.73 -8.65 22.29
C LYS A 265 -11.34 -10.06 21.85
N VAL A 266 -10.05 -10.28 21.60
CA VAL A 266 -9.49 -11.56 21.17
C VAL A 266 -9.79 -12.64 22.20
N LEU A 267 -9.50 -12.37 23.47
CA LEU A 267 -9.76 -13.31 24.58
C LEU A 267 -11.26 -13.55 24.79
N GLY A 268 -12.13 -12.60 24.43
CA GLY A 268 -13.58 -12.78 24.47
C GLY A 268 -14.18 -13.47 23.23
N GLY A 269 -13.50 -13.42 22.09
CA GLY A 269 -13.94 -14.02 20.82
C GLY A 269 -13.52 -15.48 20.66
N GLY A 270 -12.43 -15.90 21.30
CA GLY A 270 -11.95 -17.28 21.30
C GLY A 270 -11.62 -17.83 19.91
N SER A 271 -11.70 -19.14 19.78
CA SER A 271 -11.41 -19.91 18.56
C SER A 271 -12.66 -20.53 17.94
N ALA A 272 -12.56 -20.84 16.64
CA ALA A 272 -13.59 -21.47 15.82
C ALA A 272 -13.01 -22.70 15.10
N THR A 273 -13.89 -23.56 14.58
CA THR A 273 -13.53 -24.78 13.86
C THR A 273 -13.77 -24.68 12.35
N ALA A 274 -13.17 -25.58 11.58
CA ALA A 274 -13.35 -25.68 10.15
C ALA A 274 -14.83 -25.94 9.79
N GLY A 275 -15.42 -25.03 9.03
CA GLY A 275 -16.84 -25.08 8.64
C GLY A 275 -17.77 -24.21 9.50
N ASP A 276 -17.28 -23.57 10.56
CA ASP A 276 -18.04 -22.55 11.27
C ASP A 276 -18.25 -21.31 10.38
N GLU A 277 -19.51 -20.96 10.10
CA GLU A 277 -19.87 -19.73 9.37
C GLU A 277 -19.70 -18.50 10.27
N PHE A 278 -18.48 -17.98 10.38
CA PHE A 278 -18.27 -16.65 10.93
C PHE A 278 -18.47 -15.58 9.85
N CYS A 279 -19.66 -15.00 9.82
CA CYS A 279 -19.88 -13.73 9.15
C CYS A 279 -19.20 -12.62 9.96
N PHE A 280 -17.98 -12.24 9.60
CA PHE A 280 -17.30 -11.10 10.19
C PHE A 280 -18.06 -9.81 9.86
N SER A 281 -18.87 -9.33 10.80
CA SER A 281 -19.37 -7.95 10.75
C SER A 281 -18.20 -6.97 10.73
N GLU A 282 -17.06 -7.30 11.35
CA GLU A 282 -15.86 -6.47 11.37
C GLU A 282 -15.08 -6.45 10.03
N ASP A 283 -15.16 -7.48 9.16
CA ASP A 283 -14.60 -7.44 7.79
C ASP A 283 -15.47 -6.60 6.85
N ILE A 284 -16.78 -6.56 7.12
CA ILE A 284 -17.74 -5.70 6.42
C ILE A 284 -17.68 -4.26 6.96
N GLU A 285 -17.41 -4.06 8.25
CA GLU A 285 -17.28 -2.73 8.87
C GLU A 285 -15.91 -2.10 8.63
N THR A 286 -14.81 -2.86 8.56
CA THR A 286 -13.51 -2.32 8.13
C THR A 286 -13.52 -1.99 6.65
N SER A 287 -14.25 -2.72 5.80
CA SER A 287 -14.50 -2.29 4.42
C SER A 287 -15.52 -1.14 4.31
N GLY A 288 -16.48 -1.01 5.24
CA GLY A 288 -17.58 -0.02 5.19
C GLY A 288 -17.38 1.29 5.97
N ARG A 289 -16.53 1.34 6.99
CA ARG A 289 -16.21 2.60 7.69
C ARG A 289 -15.22 3.40 6.87
N GLN A 290 -15.72 4.31 6.04
CA GLN A 290 -15.00 5.56 5.82
C GLN A 290 -14.60 6.07 7.21
N VAL A 291 -13.32 5.94 7.54
CA VAL A 291 -12.73 6.73 8.61
C VAL A 291 -13.07 8.15 8.18
N ALA A 292 -13.92 8.81 8.97
CA ALA A 292 -14.05 10.25 8.90
C ALA A 292 -12.64 10.79 8.74
N ARG A 293 -12.41 11.66 7.76
CA ARG A 293 -11.13 12.34 7.54
C ARG A 293 -10.61 12.90 8.88
N GLU A 294 -9.94 12.09 9.67
CA GLU A 294 -9.24 12.49 10.89
C GLU A 294 -7.81 12.86 10.49
N GLY A 295 -7.70 13.60 9.40
CA GLY A 295 -6.72 14.66 9.33
C GLY A 295 -7.27 15.81 10.14
N VAL A 296 -6.70 16.00 11.33
CA VAL A 296 -6.92 17.15 12.23
C VAL A 296 -8.21 17.04 13.05
N GLY A 297 -8.07 16.64 14.31
CA GLY A 297 -9.00 17.03 15.36
C GLY A 297 -8.98 18.55 15.53
N GLU A 298 -9.67 19.25 14.62
CA GLU A 298 -10.13 20.64 14.64
C GLU A 298 -10.92 20.90 13.34
N ALA A 299 -12.10 20.28 13.21
CA ALA A 299 -12.97 20.55 12.06
C ALA A 299 -14.45 20.60 12.49
N LEU A 300 -14.79 21.65 13.23
CA LEU A 300 -16.11 22.29 13.16
C LEU A 300 -15.87 23.80 13.33
N THR A 301 -15.26 24.45 12.31
CA THR A 301 -15.32 25.92 11.98
C THR A 301 -14.15 26.42 11.11
N ALA A 302 -13.09 25.64 10.87
CA ALA A 302 -11.93 26.15 10.13
C ALA A 302 -12.27 26.42 8.64
N SER A 303 -12.22 27.69 8.24
CA SER A 303 -12.20 28.06 6.82
C SER A 303 -10.82 27.76 6.22
N TYR A 304 -10.79 27.28 4.99
CA TYR A 304 -9.55 27.00 4.24
C TYR A 304 -9.37 28.04 3.14
N SER A 305 -8.13 28.50 2.95
CA SER A 305 -7.81 29.46 1.88
C SER A 305 -7.45 28.75 0.58
N HIS A 306 -6.80 27.59 0.67
CA HIS A 306 -6.34 26.82 -0.48
C HIS A 306 -6.53 25.32 -0.26
N THR A 307 -6.92 24.62 -1.33
CA THR A 307 -6.82 23.16 -1.45
C THR A 307 -5.67 22.85 -2.42
N LEU A 308 -4.70 22.07 -1.95
CA LEU A 308 -3.58 21.59 -2.76
C LEU A 308 -3.76 20.09 -2.99
N ARG A 309 -3.54 19.60 -4.21
CA ARG A 309 -3.59 18.16 -4.51
C ARG A 309 -2.51 17.76 -5.50
N GLY A 310 -2.28 16.45 -5.62
CA GLY A 310 -1.41 15.90 -6.64
C GLY A 310 -1.34 14.39 -6.56
N ARG A 311 -0.42 13.81 -7.33
CA ARG A 311 -0.06 12.39 -7.25
C ARG A 311 1.44 12.25 -7.02
N PHE A 312 1.84 11.29 -6.20
CA PHE A 312 3.23 10.96 -5.95
C PHE A 312 3.49 9.47 -6.11
N SER A 313 4.60 9.16 -6.78
CA SER A 313 5.07 7.81 -7.05
C SER A 313 6.52 7.61 -6.66
N THR A 314 6.94 6.36 -6.50
CA THR A 314 8.35 5.98 -6.39
C THR A 314 8.67 5.03 -7.54
N LYS A 315 9.90 5.09 -8.04
CA LYS A 315 10.38 4.17 -9.06
C LYS A 315 11.17 3.05 -8.40
N TRP A 316 10.71 1.81 -8.53
CA TRP A 316 11.31 0.68 -7.83
C TRP A 316 12.40 0.04 -8.67
N SER A 317 13.40 -0.50 -8.00
CA SER A 317 14.51 -1.27 -8.56
C SER A 317 14.17 -2.72 -8.88
N SER A 318 13.18 -3.29 -8.17
CA SER A 318 12.79 -4.70 -8.35
C SER A 318 12.12 -4.99 -9.71
N ASP A 319 11.36 -4.03 -10.22
CA ASP A 319 10.67 -4.13 -11.51
C ASP A 319 10.86 -2.90 -12.39
N HIS A 320 11.76 -2.00 -11.99
CA HIS A 320 12.11 -0.80 -12.76
C HIS A 320 10.90 0.10 -13.07
N SER A 321 9.83 0.01 -12.26
CA SER A 321 8.53 0.60 -12.56
C SER A 321 8.14 1.74 -11.63
N LEU A 322 7.22 2.62 -12.07
CA LEU A 322 6.54 3.55 -11.16
C LEU A 322 5.45 2.85 -10.35
N HIS A 323 5.44 3.18 -9.07
CA HIS A 323 4.54 2.68 -8.04
C HIS A 323 3.98 3.83 -7.22
N PRO A 324 2.76 3.75 -6.67
CA PRO A 324 2.27 4.71 -5.68
C PRO A 324 3.30 4.92 -4.56
N GLY A 325 3.58 6.17 -4.20
CA GLY A 325 4.44 6.48 -3.06
C GLY A 325 3.70 6.29 -1.73
N PHE A 326 2.94 5.20 -1.58
CA PHE A 326 2.04 4.97 -0.46
C PHE A 326 2.74 5.17 0.89
N GLY A 327 2.14 6.02 1.73
CA GLY A 327 2.63 6.34 3.06
C GLY A 327 3.85 7.27 3.12
N PHE A 328 4.30 7.81 1.99
CA PHE A 328 5.10 9.04 2.00
C PHE A 328 4.30 10.17 2.63
N LYS A 329 4.96 10.98 3.45
CA LYS A 329 4.37 12.20 4.00
C LYS A 329 4.53 13.32 2.99
N VAL A 330 3.46 14.06 2.74
CA VAL A 330 3.49 15.27 1.90
C VAL A 330 3.39 16.49 2.81
N GLU A 331 4.27 17.46 2.64
CA GLU A 331 4.18 18.75 3.33
C GLU A 331 4.22 19.91 2.36
N ALA A 332 3.38 20.91 2.61
CA ALA A 332 3.39 22.18 1.90
C ALA A 332 4.00 23.26 2.78
N TRP A 333 4.90 24.06 2.22
CA TRP A 333 5.63 25.13 2.89
C TRP A 333 5.56 26.44 2.09
N THR A 334 5.64 27.58 2.77
CA THR A 334 5.73 28.92 2.15
C THR A 334 6.92 29.71 2.68
N ASN A 335 7.45 30.63 1.88
CA ASN A 335 8.48 31.60 2.26
C ASN A 335 8.02 33.08 2.15
N GLU A 336 6.70 33.34 2.17
CA GLU A 336 6.11 34.69 2.07
C GLU A 336 6.64 35.69 3.11
N THR A 337 7.07 35.21 4.27
CA THR A 337 7.56 36.02 5.39
C THR A 337 9.09 36.05 5.49
N GLY A 338 9.81 35.61 4.45
CA GLY A 338 11.29 35.55 4.45
C GLY A 338 11.88 34.38 5.26
N SER A 339 11.05 33.48 5.76
CA SER A 339 11.45 32.17 6.30
C SER A 339 10.45 31.08 5.91
N TRP A 340 10.94 29.85 5.75
CA TRP A 340 10.09 28.70 5.40
C TRP A 340 9.18 28.32 6.56
N LYS A 341 7.87 28.40 6.34
CA LYS A 341 6.82 28.01 7.29
C LYS A 341 5.94 26.93 6.70
N LYS A 342 5.64 25.89 7.48
CA LYS A 342 4.73 24.82 7.07
C LYS A 342 3.29 25.35 6.99
N LEU A 343 2.63 25.07 5.86
CA LEU A 343 1.23 25.39 5.59
C LEU A 343 0.31 24.23 5.97
N ALA A 344 0.65 23.02 5.53
CA ALA A 344 -0.16 21.83 5.72
C ALA A 344 0.70 20.57 5.55
N SER A 345 0.20 19.44 6.05
CA SER A 345 0.80 18.13 5.81
C SER A 345 -0.26 17.05 5.72
N GLY A 346 0.04 15.99 4.98
CA GLY A 346 -0.81 14.83 4.75
C GLY A 346 0.02 13.67 4.25
N TRP A 347 -0.62 12.73 3.58
CA TRP A 347 -0.01 11.47 3.17
C TRP A 347 -0.37 11.15 1.73
N VAL A 348 0.49 10.36 1.10
CA VAL A 348 0.23 9.75 -0.19
C VAL A 348 -0.56 8.47 0.04
N GLU A 349 -1.74 8.40 -0.57
CA GLU A 349 -2.65 7.26 -0.51
C GLU A 349 -2.15 6.09 -1.39
N VAL A 350 -2.81 4.94 -1.27
CA VAL A 350 -2.48 3.71 -2.02
C VAL A 350 -2.58 3.85 -3.53
N ASP A 351 -3.34 4.83 -4.03
CA ASP A 351 -3.45 5.14 -5.46
C ASP A 351 -2.47 6.27 -5.89
N GLY A 352 -1.59 6.68 -4.99
CA GLY A 352 -0.62 7.75 -5.15
C GLY A 352 -1.20 9.15 -4.99
N TYR A 353 -2.51 9.31 -4.76
CA TYR A 353 -3.12 10.64 -4.58
C TYR A 353 -2.77 11.23 -3.22
N TRP A 354 -2.70 12.56 -3.15
CA TRP A 354 -2.63 13.29 -1.90
C TRP A 354 -3.42 14.59 -2.00
N GLN A 355 -3.94 15.04 -0.86
CA GLN A 355 -4.65 16.31 -0.76
C GLN A 355 -4.35 17.00 0.57
N LEU A 356 -4.07 18.29 0.53
CA LEU A 356 -3.79 19.16 1.66
C LEU A 356 -4.80 20.31 1.69
N GLN A 357 -5.25 20.66 2.89
CA GLN A 357 -6.10 21.83 3.13
C GLN A 357 -5.30 22.86 3.92
N VAL A 358 -5.14 24.08 3.37
CA VAL A 358 -4.40 25.17 4.01
C VAL A 358 -5.38 26.02 4.83
N PRO A 359 -5.24 26.10 6.16
CA PRO A 359 -6.11 26.92 6.99
C PRO A 359 -6.03 28.40 6.62
N SER A 360 -7.17 29.09 6.50
CA SER A 360 -7.22 30.54 6.24
C SER A 360 -6.50 31.35 7.31
N SER A 361 -6.44 30.84 8.55
CA SER A 361 -5.73 31.45 9.68
C SER A 361 -4.22 31.60 9.47
N LEU A 362 -3.63 30.87 8.52
CA LEU A 362 -2.21 31.00 8.17
C LEU A 362 -1.92 32.20 7.26
N GLY A 363 -2.96 32.86 6.72
CA GLY A 363 -2.82 34.06 5.90
C GLY A 363 -2.12 33.84 4.56
N TYR A 364 -1.96 32.59 4.12
CA TYR A 364 -1.27 32.23 2.88
C TYR A 364 -1.93 32.89 1.66
N GLN A 365 -1.15 33.64 0.87
CA GLN A 365 -1.63 34.41 -0.29
C GLN A 365 -1.32 33.75 -1.64
N GLY A 366 -0.87 32.50 -1.64
CA GLY A 366 -0.54 31.79 -2.87
C GLY A 366 0.85 32.11 -3.44
N LYS A 367 1.76 32.74 -2.68
CA LYS A 367 3.13 33.02 -3.14
C LYS A 367 4.12 32.00 -2.57
N GLN A 368 5.12 31.63 -3.37
CA GLN A 368 6.26 30.79 -2.95
C GLN A 368 5.86 29.48 -2.24
N LEU A 369 5.14 28.61 -2.94
CA LEU A 369 4.85 27.25 -2.49
C LEU A 369 6.04 26.31 -2.73
N ARG A 370 6.34 25.50 -1.73
CA ARG A 370 7.17 24.31 -1.84
C ARG A 370 6.37 23.10 -1.36
N VAL A 371 6.33 22.06 -2.19
CA VAL A 371 5.80 20.75 -1.79
C VAL A 371 6.98 19.81 -1.60
N VAL A 372 7.05 19.15 -0.44
CA VAL A 372 8.06 18.14 -0.13
C VAL A 372 7.41 16.78 0.13
N TYR A 373 8.10 15.73 -0.26
CA TYR A 373 7.72 14.34 -0.07
C TYR A 373 8.77 13.69 0.83
N LEU A 374 8.35 13.17 1.98
CA LEU A 374 9.23 12.61 3.00
C LEU A 374 9.01 11.10 3.08
N SER A 375 10.09 10.32 3.03
CA SER A 375 10.03 8.86 3.19
C SER A 375 9.96 8.42 4.65
N TYR A 376 9.74 9.33 5.60
CA TYR A 376 9.77 9.04 7.03
C TYR A 376 8.53 9.58 7.74
N ASN A 377 8.19 8.94 8.85
CA ASN A 377 7.04 9.26 9.68
C ASN A 377 7.28 8.88 11.15
N SER A 378 6.22 8.88 11.96
CA SER A 378 6.33 8.51 13.38
C SER A 378 6.62 7.03 13.61
N TYR A 379 6.31 6.16 12.65
CA TYR A 379 6.56 4.73 12.74
C TYR A 379 8.01 4.40 12.37
N TYR A 380 8.50 4.89 11.23
CA TYR A 380 9.83 4.59 10.71
C TYR A 380 10.50 5.80 10.04
N ALA A 381 11.83 5.77 9.97
CA ALA A 381 12.66 6.79 9.37
C ALA A 381 13.85 6.17 8.60
N PRO A 382 13.74 6.03 7.26
CA PRO A 382 14.85 5.60 6.42
C PRO A 382 15.89 6.71 6.32
N GLN A 383 17.15 6.35 6.58
CA GLN A 383 18.27 7.28 6.67
C GLN A 383 19.60 6.63 6.27
N ASP A 384 20.56 7.45 5.85
CA ASP A 384 21.91 6.99 5.51
C ASP A 384 22.78 6.77 6.76
N GLN A 385 24.05 6.42 6.56
CA GLN A 385 25.05 6.23 7.62
C GLN A 385 25.21 7.45 8.53
N SER A 386 25.04 8.66 7.99
CA SER A 386 25.16 9.92 8.72
C SER A 386 23.89 10.30 9.48
N GLY A 387 22.81 9.53 9.32
CA GLY A 387 21.50 9.83 9.88
C GLY A 387 20.68 10.83 9.05
N SER A 388 21.14 11.14 7.82
CA SER A 388 20.39 11.98 6.91
C SER A 388 19.21 11.21 6.32
N LYS A 389 18.01 11.75 6.52
CA LYS A 389 16.76 11.18 6.01
C LYS A 389 16.54 11.54 4.55
N TYR A 390 15.86 10.67 3.81
CA TYR A 390 15.55 10.90 2.41
C TYR A 390 14.29 11.77 2.23
N ALA A 391 14.38 12.76 1.35
CA ALA A 391 13.28 13.63 1.00
C ALA A 391 13.40 14.16 -0.44
N TRP A 392 12.25 14.43 -1.05
CA TRP A 392 12.10 14.96 -2.41
C TRP A 392 11.30 16.26 -2.38
N LYS A 393 11.47 17.09 -3.40
CA LYS A 393 10.92 18.43 -3.45
C LYS A 393 10.42 18.74 -4.85
N ASP A 394 9.15 19.16 -4.96
CA ASP A 394 8.64 19.80 -6.18
C ASP A 394 9.34 21.16 -6.40
N PRO A 395 9.56 21.63 -7.65
CA PRO A 395 10.07 22.98 -7.88
C PRO A 395 9.23 24.01 -7.14
N ASP A 396 9.89 25.05 -6.63
CA ASP A 396 9.20 26.13 -5.96
C ASP A 396 8.29 26.86 -6.96
N ARG A 397 7.06 27.19 -6.54
CA ARG A 397 6.02 27.77 -7.40
C ARG A 397 5.50 29.07 -6.81
N GLU A 398 5.03 29.95 -7.68
CA GLU A 398 4.38 31.21 -7.29
C GLU A 398 2.99 31.31 -7.93
N ASN A 399 2.17 32.24 -7.44
CA ASN A 399 0.83 32.53 -7.95
C ASN A 399 -0.10 31.30 -7.92
N ILE A 400 -0.13 30.62 -6.79
CA ILE A 400 -0.91 29.41 -6.54
C ILE A 400 -2.40 29.77 -6.45
N PRO A 401 -3.26 29.19 -7.30
CA PRO A 401 -4.71 29.38 -7.20
C PRO A 401 -5.27 28.67 -5.95
N THR A 402 -6.44 29.09 -5.48
CA THR A 402 -7.14 28.50 -4.33
C THR A 402 -7.41 27.00 -4.47
N ASN A 403 -7.46 26.47 -5.69
CA ASN A 403 -7.56 25.05 -5.96
C ASN A 403 -6.40 24.64 -6.90
N TYR A 404 -5.29 24.22 -6.30
CA TYR A 404 -4.04 23.95 -7.01
C TYR A 404 -3.80 22.45 -7.15
N ASP A 405 -3.41 22.03 -8.34
CA ASP A 405 -3.03 20.67 -8.67
C ASP A 405 -1.56 20.64 -9.07
N ALA A 406 -0.72 20.01 -8.25
CA ALA A 406 0.70 19.82 -8.53
C ALA A 406 0.94 18.85 -9.70
N GLY A 407 -0.08 18.09 -10.12
CA GLY A 407 0.02 17.02 -11.10
C GLY A 407 0.69 15.78 -10.51
N HIS A 408 1.17 14.90 -11.39
CA HIS A 408 1.90 13.69 -10.99
C HIS A 408 3.40 13.98 -10.87
N ARG A 409 3.99 13.53 -9.76
CA ARG A 409 5.42 13.55 -9.44
C ARG A 409 5.91 12.18 -9.06
N TYR A 410 7.19 11.91 -9.23
CA TYR A 410 7.79 10.68 -8.71
C TYR A 410 9.21 10.85 -8.21
N ALA A 411 9.60 10.05 -7.23
CA ALA A 411 10.98 9.86 -6.80
C ALA A 411 11.62 8.68 -7.54
N ASP A 412 12.80 8.88 -8.13
CA ASP A 412 13.54 7.81 -8.79
C ASP A 412 14.35 6.99 -7.78
N THR A 413 13.73 6.04 -7.08
CA THR A 413 14.39 5.17 -6.09
C THR A 413 14.98 3.90 -6.69
N ASP A 414 15.21 3.88 -8.00
CA ASP A 414 15.74 2.75 -8.76
C ASP A 414 17.29 2.79 -8.83
N GLY A 415 17.90 3.96 -8.67
CA GLY A 415 19.34 4.15 -8.84
C GLY A 415 20.08 4.84 -7.70
N GLY A 416 21.40 4.69 -7.68
CA GLY A 416 22.30 5.44 -6.79
C GLY A 416 22.23 5.01 -5.31
N ALA A 417 22.67 5.91 -4.43
CA ALA A 417 22.81 5.67 -2.98
C ALA A 417 21.48 5.44 -2.23
N TYR A 418 20.34 5.54 -2.89
CA TYR A 418 18.98 5.44 -2.32
C TYR A 418 18.09 4.47 -3.13
N ASN A 419 18.73 3.59 -3.91
CA ASN A 419 18.09 2.44 -4.55
C ASN A 419 17.34 1.62 -3.50
N GLY A 420 16.05 1.37 -3.71
CA GLY A 420 15.21 0.53 -2.84
C GLY A 420 14.43 1.26 -1.74
N VAL A 421 14.58 2.59 -1.59
CA VAL A 421 13.85 3.35 -0.55
C VAL A 421 12.34 3.30 -0.77
N GLY A 422 11.87 3.33 -2.02
CA GLY A 422 10.43 3.27 -2.33
C GLY A 422 9.82 1.94 -1.90
N GLU A 423 10.49 0.84 -2.21
CA GLU A 423 10.13 -0.52 -1.80
C GLU A 423 10.08 -0.66 -0.28
N LEU A 424 11.14 -0.21 0.41
CA LEU A 424 11.25 -0.28 1.86
C LEU A 424 10.11 0.49 2.55
N VAL A 425 9.81 1.70 2.07
CA VAL A 425 8.71 2.53 2.59
C VAL A 425 7.37 1.82 2.42
N GLU A 426 7.11 1.26 1.25
CA GLU A 426 5.86 0.55 1.00
C GLU A 426 5.72 -0.66 1.92
N ALA A 427 6.76 -1.48 2.10
CA ALA A 427 6.70 -2.65 2.97
C ALA A 427 6.39 -2.27 4.43
N ALA A 428 7.06 -1.23 4.94
CA ALA A 428 6.82 -0.70 6.28
C ALA A 428 5.38 -0.18 6.45
N MET A 429 4.86 0.52 5.43
CA MET A 429 3.50 1.05 5.44
C MET A 429 2.42 -0.04 5.31
N PHE A 430 2.70 -1.11 4.58
CA PHE A 430 1.83 -2.28 4.49
C PHE A 430 1.70 -2.97 5.84
N MET A 431 2.82 -3.24 6.51
CA MET A 431 2.82 -3.81 7.85
C MET A 431 2.04 -2.93 8.83
N TRP A 432 2.29 -1.62 8.82
CA TRP A 432 1.56 -0.69 9.69
C TRP A 432 0.06 -0.70 9.42
N SER A 433 -0.35 -0.55 8.16
CA SER A 433 -1.75 -0.53 7.75
C SER A 433 -2.48 -1.79 8.21
N ARG A 434 -1.90 -2.97 7.98
CA ARG A 434 -2.52 -4.24 8.34
C ARG A 434 -2.57 -4.45 9.85
N LEU A 435 -1.48 -4.19 10.58
CA LEU A 435 -1.51 -4.27 12.04
C LEU A 435 -2.59 -3.35 12.63
N TYR A 436 -2.73 -2.13 12.08
CA TYR A 436 -3.69 -1.16 12.56
C TYR A 436 -5.14 -1.59 12.27
N TRP A 437 -5.46 -1.90 11.01
CA TRP A 437 -6.84 -2.13 10.58
C TRP A 437 -7.32 -3.55 10.82
N ASP A 438 -6.48 -4.55 10.57
CA ASP A 438 -6.87 -5.96 10.62
C ASP A 438 -6.56 -6.57 11.99
N ALA A 439 -5.40 -6.22 12.59
CA ALA A 439 -5.02 -6.76 13.88
C ALA A 439 -5.49 -5.91 15.06
N GLY A 440 -5.92 -4.66 14.84
CA GLY A 440 -6.25 -3.77 15.95
C GLY A 440 -5.04 -3.43 16.82
N ILE A 441 -3.84 -3.36 16.24
CA ILE A 441 -2.57 -3.10 16.92
C ILE A 441 -1.97 -1.82 16.34
N ASN A 442 -1.62 -0.86 17.20
CA ASN A 442 -0.86 0.31 16.80
C ASN A 442 0.65 0.03 16.96
N PRO A 443 1.42 -0.19 15.88
CA PRO A 443 2.83 -0.52 15.98
C PRO A 443 3.72 0.71 16.24
N VAL A 444 3.19 1.93 16.15
CA VAL A 444 3.99 3.18 16.25
C VAL A 444 4.67 3.28 17.62
N PRO A 445 6.01 3.20 17.72
CA PRO A 445 6.73 3.38 18.98
C PRO A 445 6.77 4.84 19.43
N SER A 446 7.27 5.08 20.64
CA SER A 446 7.44 6.43 21.20
C SER A 446 8.44 7.31 20.42
N SER A 447 9.34 6.69 19.64
CA SER A 447 10.29 7.35 18.73
C SER A 447 10.43 6.53 17.45
N PRO A 448 10.50 7.15 16.25
CA PRO A 448 10.53 6.42 14.99
C PRO A 448 11.65 5.39 14.91
N ILE A 449 11.36 4.23 14.33
CA ILE A 449 12.35 3.19 14.05
C ILE A 449 13.34 3.73 13.03
N LYS A 450 14.63 3.72 13.35
CA LYS A 450 15.68 4.17 12.44
C LYS A 450 16.03 3.02 11.49
N LEU A 451 15.79 3.24 10.20
CA LEU A 451 16.12 2.29 9.14
C LEU A 451 17.40 2.80 8.44
N TYR A 452 18.55 2.27 8.82
CA TYR A 452 19.83 2.57 8.19
C TYR A 452 19.92 1.84 6.84
N PHE A 453 19.78 2.58 5.76
CA PHE A 453 19.64 2.03 4.42
C PHE A 453 20.24 2.94 3.33
N PRO A 454 21.01 2.40 2.36
CA PRO A 454 21.55 1.04 2.35
C PRO A 454 22.67 0.90 3.38
N ASN A 455 22.64 -0.17 4.18
CA ASN A 455 23.72 -0.52 5.08
C ASN A 455 24.90 -1.06 4.27
N THR A 456 26.04 -0.39 4.38
CA THR A 456 27.30 -0.78 3.75
C THR A 456 28.46 -0.81 4.73
N TRP A 457 28.19 -0.74 6.04
CA TRP A 457 29.23 -0.56 7.06
C TRP A 457 29.08 -1.41 8.32
N TYR A 458 27.85 -1.80 8.70
CA TYR A 458 27.61 -2.51 9.94
C TYR A 458 27.37 -4.01 9.67
N ASP A 459 28.17 -4.86 10.28
CA ASP A 459 28.12 -6.33 10.17
C ASP A 459 27.21 -6.97 11.22
N CYS A 460 26.32 -6.19 11.83
CA CYS A 460 25.45 -6.65 12.91
C CYS A 460 26.21 -7.20 14.15
N GLY A 461 27.51 -6.87 14.27
CA GLY A 461 28.37 -7.31 15.37
C GLY A 461 28.78 -8.77 15.28
N ASP A 462 28.66 -9.42 14.13
CA ASP A 462 29.08 -10.80 13.92
C ASP A 462 30.61 -10.96 13.79
N GLY A 463 31.33 -9.84 13.63
CA GLY A 463 32.79 -9.79 13.56
C GLY A 463 33.36 -10.20 12.21
N THR A 464 32.52 -10.46 11.21
CA THR A 464 32.95 -10.78 9.84
C THR A 464 33.42 -9.55 9.07
N GLY A 465 33.05 -8.34 9.53
CA GLY A 465 33.25 -7.09 8.81
C GLY A 465 32.44 -6.98 7.51
N SER A 466 31.53 -7.92 7.25
CA SER A 466 30.67 -7.93 6.07
C SER A 466 29.30 -7.34 6.43
N PRO A 467 28.86 -6.25 5.79
CA PRO A 467 27.57 -5.64 6.11
C PRO A 467 26.41 -6.61 5.97
N TRP A 468 25.50 -6.62 6.95
CA TRP A 468 24.34 -7.52 6.99
C TRP A 468 23.07 -6.79 7.42
N SER A 469 21.90 -7.42 7.25
CA SER A 469 20.64 -6.90 7.76
C SER A 469 20.35 -7.41 9.16
N CYS A 470 19.88 -6.54 10.04
CA CYS A 470 19.50 -6.91 11.40
C CYS A 470 18.75 -5.79 12.12
N ALA A 471 18.08 -6.16 13.21
CA ALA A 471 17.43 -5.27 14.16
C ALA A 471 18.06 -5.33 15.55
N ASN A 472 18.23 -4.17 16.21
CA ASN A 472 18.62 -4.11 17.62
C ASN A 472 17.43 -3.78 18.56
N ALA A 473 17.67 -3.85 19.87
CA ALA A 473 16.66 -3.54 20.88
C ALA A 473 16.36 -2.02 21.03
N SER A 474 17.19 -1.17 20.46
CA SER A 474 17.16 0.29 20.62
C SER A 474 16.32 1.00 19.56
N GLY A 475 15.57 0.26 18.74
CA GLY A 475 14.76 0.85 17.67
C GLY A 475 15.54 1.11 16.38
N GLU A 476 16.64 0.40 16.16
CA GLU A 476 17.48 0.57 14.96
C GLU A 476 17.52 -0.72 14.16
N ILE A 477 17.43 -0.56 12.85
CA ILE A 477 17.49 -1.64 11.86
C ILE A 477 18.51 -1.21 10.82
N TRP A 478 19.38 -2.13 10.43
CA TRP A 478 20.28 -1.99 9.29
C TRP A 478 19.79 -2.91 8.18
N LEU A 479 19.73 -2.39 6.95
CA LEU A 479 19.29 -3.16 5.80
C LEU A 479 20.29 -2.99 4.66
N ILE A 480 20.89 -4.09 4.19
CA ILE A 480 21.65 -4.05 2.94
C ILE A 480 20.70 -3.80 1.76
N ALA A 481 21.22 -3.25 0.65
CA ALA A 481 20.41 -2.91 -0.52
C ALA A 481 19.54 -4.07 -1.02
N ALA A 482 20.12 -5.28 -1.11
CA ALA A 482 19.41 -6.48 -1.56
C ALA A 482 18.21 -6.87 -0.67
N HIS A 483 18.28 -6.58 0.62
CA HIS A 483 17.23 -6.89 1.59
C HIS A 483 16.19 -5.77 1.72
N GLY A 484 16.55 -4.51 1.43
CA GLY A 484 15.59 -3.39 1.51
C GLY A 484 14.52 -3.42 0.41
N ILE A 485 14.76 -4.14 -0.69
CA ILE A 485 13.79 -4.31 -1.79
C ILE A 485 12.84 -5.51 -1.56
N GLN A 486 13.17 -6.37 -0.61
CA GLN A 486 12.43 -7.57 -0.20
C GLN A 486 11.44 -7.19 0.90
N ALA A 487 10.13 -7.28 0.62
CA ALA A 487 9.13 -6.86 1.61
C ALA A 487 9.14 -7.79 2.84
N GLU A 488 9.41 -9.07 2.62
CA GLU A 488 9.55 -10.10 3.65
C GLU A 488 10.66 -9.76 4.63
N VAL A 489 11.85 -9.35 4.15
CA VAL A 489 12.96 -9.02 5.05
C VAL A 489 12.70 -7.71 5.79
N VAL A 490 12.18 -6.68 5.12
CA VAL A 490 11.85 -5.41 5.79
C VAL A 490 10.82 -5.63 6.90
N THR A 491 9.78 -6.44 6.65
CA THR A 491 8.74 -6.73 7.65
C THR A 491 9.20 -7.70 8.74
N HIS A 492 10.09 -8.64 8.44
CA HIS A 492 10.79 -9.46 9.44
C HIS A 492 11.52 -8.56 10.45
N GLU A 493 12.36 -7.63 9.98
CA GLU A 493 13.12 -6.76 10.88
C GLU A 493 12.24 -5.78 11.68
N LEU A 494 11.15 -5.30 11.07
CA LEU A 494 10.16 -4.49 11.78
C LEU A 494 9.39 -5.30 12.84
N SER A 495 9.28 -6.62 12.69
CA SER A 495 8.63 -7.51 13.66
C SER A 495 9.46 -7.67 14.93
N HIS A 496 10.79 -7.64 14.81
CA HIS A 496 11.66 -7.50 15.97
C HIS A 496 11.39 -6.22 16.75
N GLN A 497 11.11 -5.11 16.07
CA GLN A 497 10.73 -3.85 16.72
C GLN A 497 9.33 -3.89 17.34
N LEU A 498 8.42 -4.68 16.75
CA LEU A 498 7.11 -4.94 17.34
C LEU A 498 7.25 -5.69 18.69
N ASN A 499 8.09 -6.73 18.73
CA ASN A 499 8.46 -7.41 19.98
C ASN A 499 9.01 -6.41 21.01
N ASN A 500 10.00 -5.60 20.60
CA ASN A 500 10.64 -4.64 21.49
C ASN A 500 9.63 -3.64 22.07
N LYS A 501 8.71 -3.13 21.26
CA LYS A 501 7.65 -2.21 21.71
C LYS A 501 6.80 -2.84 22.83
N PHE A 502 6.25 -4.03 22.59
CA PHE A 502 5.25 -4.62 23.50
C PHE A 502 5.88 -5.37 24.66
N TRP A 503 7.13 -5.78 24.56
CA TRP A 503 7.88 -6.43 25.64
C TRP A 503 8.75 -5.46 26.43
N GLY A 504 8.69 -4.15 26.14
CA GLY A 504 9.45 -3.13 26.84
C GLY A 504 10.97 -3.31 26.67
N ASN A 505 11.40 -3.64 25.45
CA ASN A 505 12.77 -3.94 25.04
C ASN A 505 13.40 -5.16 25.73
N LYS A 506 12.60 -5.99 26.40
CA LYS A 506 13.07 -7.20 27.07
C LYS A 506 13.16 -8.37 26.12
N LYS A 507 14.07 -9.30 26.42
CA LYS A 507 14.31 -10.48 25.58
C LYS A 507 14.30 -11.78 26.38
N PRO A 508 13.78 -12.88 25.79
CA PRO A 508 13.87 -14.19 26.40
C PRO A 508 15.31 -14.71 26.39
N ALA A 509 15.58 -15.72 27.21
CA ALA A 509 16.86 -16.40 27.27
C ALA A 509 17.29 -16.94 25.90
N GLY A 510 18.56 -16.71 25.54
CA GLY A 510 19.15 -17.27 24.31
C GLY A 510 18.66 -16.64 23.00
N SER A 511 18.08 -15.45 23.05
CA SER A 511 17.41 -14.73 21.94
C SER A 511 18.30 -14.07 20.87
N GLY A 512 19.61 -14.32 20.85
CA GLY A 512 20.52 -13.68 19.88
C GLY A 512 21.67 -14.58 19.45
N GLY A 513 22.40 -14.18 18.41
CA GLY A 513 23.51 -14.91 17.77
C GLY A 513 23.14 -15.45 16.38
N SER A 514 24.12 -15.87 15.58
CA SER A 514 23.88 -16.40 14.21
C SER A 514 22.89 -17.57 14.22
N HIS A 515 22.02 -17.58 13.22
CA HIS A 515 20.93 -18.52 13.10
C HIS A 515 20.57 -18.77 11.62
N SER A 516 19.60 -19.64 11.39
CA SER A 516 19.12 -20.08 10.10
C SER A 516 17.71 -20.60 10.30
N LEU A 517 16.84 -20.31 9.33
CA LEU A 517 15.42 -20.67 9.35
C LEU A 517 15.14 -22.13 9.79
N THR A 518 15.99 -23.05 9.36
CA THR A 518 15.88 -24.50 9.61
C THR A 518 16.90 -25.01 10.62
N GLY A 519 17.58 -24.15 11.38
CA GLY A 519 18.51 -24.60 12.42
C GLY A 519 17.76 -25.04 13.67
N CYS A 520 18.21 -26.13 14.32
CA CYS A 520 17.65 -26.56 15.61
C CYS A 520 18.47 -25.98 16.77
N TYR A 521 17.82 -25.35 17.75
CA TYR A 521 18.49 -24.50 18.74
C TYR A 521 18.17 -24.88 20.21
N PRO A 522 18.81 -25.91 20.78
CA PRO A 522 18.44 -26.49 22.08
C PRO A 522 18.52 -25.52 23.25
N THR A 523 19.54 -24.67 23.21
CA THR A 523 19.92 -23.77 24.29
C THR A 523 19.53 -22.33 23.97
N ARG A 524 18.84 -22.12 22.83
CA ARG A 524 18.50 -20.80 22.27
C ARG A 524 17.04 -20.78 21.79
N LEU A 525 16.14 -21.40 22.56
CA LEU A 525 14.71 -21.47 22.26
C LEU A 525 14.07 -20.08 22.15
N GLY A 526 14.50 -19.12 22.97
CA GLY A 526 14.04 -17.73 22.86
C GLY A 526 14.44 -17.03 21.56
N MET A 527 15.46 -17.53 20.84
CA MET A 527 15.79 -17.06 19.49
C MET A 527 14.86 -17.69 18.47
N ALA A 528 14.66 -19.02 18.49
CA ALA A 528 13.68 -19.68 17.61
C ALA A 528 12.28 -19.04 17.73
N LEU A 529 11.85 -18.70 18.95
CA LEU A 529 10.60 -17.98 19.21
C LEU A 529 10.55 -16.59 18.55
N ARG A 530 11.57 -15.75 18.77
CA ARG A 530 11.57 -14.36 18.26
C ARG A 530 11.73 -14.30 16.75
N GLU A 531 12.64 -15.08 16.20
CA GLU A 531 12.88 -15.16 14.76
C GLU A 531 11.69 -15.80 14.06
N GLY A 532 11.12 -16.88 14.60
CA GLY A 532 9.92 -17.50 14.04
C GLY A 532 8.67 -16.60 14.07
N PHE A 533 8.51 -15.77 15.10
CA PHE A 533 7.51 -14.70 15.05
C PHE A 533 7.80 -13.70 13.91
N ALA A 534 9.06 -13.30 13.76
CA ALA A 534 9.47 -12.40 12.69
C ALA A 534 9.34 -13.01 11.29
N GLU A 535 9.37 -14.33 11.17
CA GLU A 535 9.07 -15.09 9.93
C GLU A 535 7.56 -15.21 9.66
N PHE A 536 6.74 -15.36 10.70
CA PHE A 536 5.28 -15.40 10.58
C PHE A 536 4.68 -14.08 10.07
N ILE A 537 5.17 -12.93 10.55
CA ILE A 537 4.57 -11.63 10.22
C ILE A 537 4.60 -11.29 8.72
N PRO A 538 5.70 -11.49 7.97
CA PRO A 538 5.72 -11.37 6.51
C PRO A 538 4.62 -12.16 5.81
N ALA A 539 4.37 -13.40 6.23
CA ALA A 539 3.28 -14.24 5.72
C ALA A 539 1.93 -13.57 6.02
N TRP A 540 1.72 -13.21 7.29
CA TRP A 540 0.49 -12.56 7.75
C TRP A 540 0.23 -11.23 7.04
N VAL A 541 1.25 -10.43 6.72
CA VAL A 541 1.11 -9.12 6.04
C VAL A 541 0.98 -9.26 4.52
N GLY A 542 1.76 -10.14 3.89
CA GLY A 542 1.80 -10.31 2.44
C GLY A 542 0.60 -11.06 1.87
N TYR A 543 0.02 -11.96 2.66
CA TYR A 543 -1.05 -12.88 2.24
C TYR A 543 -2.30 -12.65 3.10
N PRO A 544 -3.21 -11.73 2.72
CA PRO A 544 -4.37 -11.38 3.53
C PRO A 544 -5.47 -12.45 3.54
N SER A 545 -5.43 -13.38 2.59
CA SER A 545 -6.27 -14.57 2.68
C SER A 545 -5.77 -15.42 3.84
N ARG A 546 -6.69 -15.82 4.72
CA ARG A 546 -6.40 -16.80 5.76
C ARG A 546 -6.47 -18.24 5.24
N ASN A 547 -6.78 -18.45 3.97
CA ASN A 547 -6.83 -19.79 3.37
C ASN A 547 -5.90 -19.78 2.16
N VAL A 548 -4.61 -19.83 2.44
CA VAL A 548 -3.57 -19.92 1.40
C VAL A 548 -3.22 -21.39 1.26
N ALA A 549 -3.09 -21.89 0.04
CA ALA A 549 -2.71 -23.29 -0.14
C ALA A 549 -1.18 -23.48 -0.04
N GLU A 550 -0.74 -24.71 0.22
CA GLU A 550 0.64 -25.14 0.01
C GLU A 550 1.18 -24.63 -1.35
N GLY A 551 2.40 -24.07 -1.34
CA GLY A 551 3.06 -23.42 -2.45
C GLY A 551 2.56 -21.99 -2.75
N GLY A 552 1.57 -21.50 -1.99
CA GLY A 552 0.94 -20.20 -2.17
C GLY A 552 1.82 -19.00 -1.79
N PHE A 553 2.87 -19.22 -1.00
CA PHE A 553 3.77 -18.17 -0.47
C PHE A 553 4.93 -17.78 -1.40
N SER A 554 4.79 -18.06 -2.69
CA SER A 554 5.86 -17.96 -3.69
C SER A 554 5.76 -16.72 -4.59
N SER A 555 4.90 -15.75 -4.26
CA SER A 555 4.49 -14.72 -5.21
C SER A 555 5.04 -13.32 -4.90
N GLY A 556 5.60 -12.69 -5.94
CA GLY A 556 6.01 -11.29 -5.93
C GLY A 556 7.08 -10.97 -4.89
N ARG A 557 7.10 -9.72 -4.42
CA ARG A 557 8.03 -9.22 -3.40
C ARG A 557 7.72 -9.64 -1.96
N TRP A 558 6.67 -10.43 -1.78
CA TRP A 558 6.28 -11.04 -0.51
C TRP A 558 6.57 -12.55 -0.56
N ASN A 559 7.39 -13.00 -1.51
CA ASN A 559 7.86 -14.37 -1.55
C ASN A 559 8.69 -14.63 -0.28
N LEU A 560 8.28 -15.61 0.51
CA LEU A 560 8.98 -15.93 1.76
C LEU A 560 10.29 -16.70 1.52
N GLY A 561 10.46 -17.30 0.34
CA GLY A 561 11.58 -18.21 0.05
C GLY A 561 11.44 -19.59 0.70
N TYR A 562 10.40 -19.78 1.51
CA TYR A 562 9.93 -21.04 2.08
C TYR A 562 8.41 -21.09 1.99
N ASP A 563 7.85 -22.25 2.30
CA ASP A 563 6.41 -22.40 2.44
C ASP A 563 6.04 -22.69 3.90
N ILE A 564 5.23 -21.79 4.46
CA ILE A 564 4.76 -21.86 5.84
C ILE A 564 3.66 -22.92 5.99
N GLU A 565 2.99 -23.32 4.90
CA GLU A 565 1.98 -24.39 4.88
C GLU A 565 2.60 -25.79 4.67
N THR A 566 3.76 -25.86 3.99
CA THR A 566 4.35 -27.17 3.64
C THR A 566 4.85 -27.90 4.88
N ARG A 567 4.27 -29.07 5.15
CA ARG A 567 4.59 -29.88 6.34
C ARG A 567 5.88 -30.70 6.22
N PHE A 568 6.29 -30.99 4.99
CA PHE A 568 7.35 -31.97 4.71
C PHE A 568 8.74 -31.39 4.45
N SER A 569 8.93 -30.08 4.65
CA SER A 569 10.24 -29.43 4.41
C SER A 569 11.01 -29.22 5.72
N PRO A 570 12.29 -29.65 5.77
CA PRO A 570 13.05 -29.94 6.99
C PRO A 570 13.39 -28.70 7.84
N PRO A 571 13.70 -28.89 9.14
CA PRO A 571 14.03 -30.17 9.80
C PRO A 571 13.07 -30.59 10.92
N ALA A 572 12.85 -31.90 10.99
CA ALA A 572 12.42 -32.57 12.21
C ALA A 572 13.52 -32.41 13.28
N CYS A 573 13.40 -31.38 14.10
CA CYS A 573 14.32 -31.16 15.20
C CYS A 573 14.17 -32.28 16.24
N SER A 574 15.16 -33.18 16.30
CA SER A 574 15.16 -34.30 17.25
C SER A 574 14.98 -33.80 18.70
N ASN A 575 14.21 -34.53 19.49
CA ASN A 575 13.98 -34.28 20.93
C ASN A 575 13.17 -33.01 21.27
N GLY A 576 12.31 -32.52 20.37
CA GLY A 576 11.42 -31.39 20.65
C GLY A 576 12.13 -30.04 20.73
N TRP A 577 13.13 -29.84 19.87
CA TRP A 577 13.83 -28.58 19.77
C TRP A 577 13.13 -27.71 18.75
N GLU A 578 13.21 -26.41 18.96
CA GLU A 578 12.49 -25.42 18.18
C GLU A 578 13.41 -24.89 17.07
N ASN A 579 12.83 -24.67 15.89
CA ASN A 579 13.44 -23.89 14.82
C ASN A 579 12.47 -22.76 14.43
N GLU A 580 12.97 -21.76 13.72
CA GLU A 580 12.23 -20.54 13.40
C GLU A 580 11.02 -20.85 12.50
N LEU A 581 11.20 -21.75 11.53
CA LEU A 581 10.14 -22.16 10.64
C LEU A 581 9.00 -22.86 11.39
N TRP A 582 9.31 -23.76 12.30
CA TRP A 582 8.33 -24.46 13.15
C TRP A 582 7.47 -23.49 13.94
N VAL A 583 8.09 -22.48 14.57
CA VAL A 583 7.38 -21.43 15.28
C VAL A 583 6.47 -20.65 14.33
N ALA A 584 6.98 -20.28 13.15
CA ALA A 584 6.24 -19.53 12.14
C ALA A 584 5.01 -20.32 11.64
N ARG A 585 5.17 -21.61 11.31
CA ARG A 585 4.09 -22.51 10.91
C ARG A 585 3.03 -22.63 11.99
N THR A 586 3.45 -22.85 13.23
CA THR A 586 2.51 -22.95 14.37
C THR A 586 1.68 -21.66 14.50
N PHE A 587 2.28 -20.47 14.35
CA PHE A 587 1.51 -19.23 14.35
C PHE A 587 0.60 -19.09 13.13
N TRP A 588 1.01 -19.60 11.98
CA TRP A 588 0.20 -19.61 10.78
C TRP A 588 -1.01 -20.54 10.93
N ASP A 589 -0.85 -21.78 11.36
CA ASP A 589 -1.95 -22.74 11.57
C ASP A 589 -2.95 -22.27 12.65
N LEU A 590 -2.49 -21.52 13.66
CA LEU A 590 -3.41 -20.88 14.63
C LEU A 590 -4.18 -19.69 14.03
N HIS A 591 -3.63 -19.09 12.96
CA HIS A 591 -4.14 -17.89 12.31
C HIS A 591 -5.00 -18.20 11.09
N ASP A 592 -4.67 -19.20 10.31
CA ASP A 592 -5.25 -19.39 9.01
C ASP A 592 -6.67 -19.99 9.17
N THR A 593 -7.32 -20.45 8.12
CA THR A 593 -8.72 -20.97 8.12
C THR A 593 -8.84 -22.20 7.25
N ARG A 594 -7.72 -22.61 6.66
CA ARG A 594 -7.61 -23.86 5.96
C ARG A 594 -7.70 -24.98 6.99
N SER A 595 -8.16 -26.12 6.52
CA SER A 595 -8.10 -27.34 7.31
C SER A 595 -7.39 -28.36 6.46
N ASP A 596 -6.09 -28.49 6.69
CA ASP A 596 -5.28 -29.59 6.24
C ASP A 596 -4.72 -30.31 7.47
N GLY A 597 -4.84 -31.64 7.57
CA GLY A 597 -4.50 -32.37 8.80
C GLY A 597 -5.17 -31.84 10.07
N ASP A 598 -4.40 -31.45 11.09
CA ASP A 598 -4.86 -31.20 12.46
C ASP A 598 -5.16 -29.71 12.79
N ASP A 599 -4.93 -28.76 11.87
CA ASP A 599 -5.29 -27.33 11.98
C ASP A 599 -6.78 -27.05 11.71
N ILE A 600 -7.64 -27.90 12.26
CA ILE A 600 -9.11 -27.77 12.17
C ILE A 600 -9.61 -26.51 12.89
N LEU A 601 -8.73 -25.78 13.59
CA LEU A 601 -9.06 -24.69 14.48
C LEU A 601 -8.28 -23.41 14.16
N TRP A 602 -8.98 -22.29 14.26
CA TRP A 602 -8.40 -20.97 14.07
C TRP A 602 -8.96 -19.93 15.04
N PHE A 603 -8.19 -18.90 15.37
CA PHE A 603 -8.69 -17.82 16.24
C PHE A 603 -9.57 -16.83 15.48
N THR A 604 -10.75 -16.53 16.03
CA THR A 604 -11.80 -15.78 15.32
C THR A 604 -11.29 -14.44 14.79
N HIS A 605 -10.67 -13.63 15.63
CA HIS A 605 -10.13 -12.32 15.25
C HIS A 605 -8.82 -12.41 14.44
N LYS A 606 -8.69 -11.67 13.34
CA LYS A 606 -7.53 -11.73 12.42
C LYS A 606 -6.16 -11.45 13.07
N GLY A 607 -6.15 -10.57 14.08
CA GLY A 607 -4.95 -10.27 14.86
C GLY A 607 -4.74 -11.11 16.13
N ALA A 608 -5.54 -12.16 16.35
CA ALA A 608 -5.56 -12.88 17.62
C ALA A 608 -4.22 -13.49 18.00
N VAL A 609 -3.61 -14.26 17.08
CA VAL A 609 -2.30 -14.90 17.28
C VAL A 609 -1.26 -13.86 17.69
N ILE A 610 -1.16 -12.76 16.94
CA ILE A 610 -0.24 -11.65 17.23
C ILE A 610 -0.54 -11.02 18.59
N ALA A 611 -1.81 -10.74 18.89
CA ALA A 611 -2.20 -10.05 20.12
C ALA A 611 -1.94 -10.89 21.37
N ILE A 612 -2.28 -12.18 21.34
CA ILE A 612 -2.04 -13.13 22.43
C ILE A 612 -0.54 -13.27 22.68
N TYR A 613 0.25 -13.44 21.62
CA TYR A 613 1.70 -13.54 21.71
C TYR A 613 2.33 -12.28 22.33
N LEU A 614 2.04 -11.09 21.78
CA LEU A 614 2.61 -9.84 22.28
C LEU A 614 2.14 -9.51 23.71
N GLY A 615 0.91 -9.90 24.07
CA GLY A 615 0.30 -9.63 25.37
C GLY A 615 0.88 -10.44 26.52
N ASN A 616 1.49 -11.58 26.20
CA ASN A 616 2.09 -12.50 27.16
C ASN A 616 3.62 -12.40 27.24
N GLY A 617 4.17 -11.22 26.89
CA GLY A 617 5.59 -10.97 26.66
C GLY A 617 6.59 -11.32 27.76
N ILE A 618 7.67 -10.54 27.85
CA ILE A 618 8.80 -10.86 28.73
C ILE A 618 8.75 -10.01 30.00
N ALA A 619 8.73 -10.66 31.18
CA ALA A 619 8.67 -9.93 32.45
C ALA A 619 10.05 -9.38 32.83
N SER A 620 11.12 -10.13 32.60
CA SER A 620 12.52 -9.75 32.82
C SER A 620 13.46 -10.29 31.74
N ASP A 621 14.56 -9.58 31.49
CA ASP A 621 15.58 -10.05 30.55
C ASP A 621 16.13 -11.42 30.96
N GLY A 622 16.17 -12.34 30.00
CA GLY A 622 16.65 -13.70 30.22
C GLY A 622 15.61 -14.66 30.80
N ASP A 623 14.33 -14.28 30.86
CA ASP A 623 13.25 -15.23 31.18
C ASP A 623 13.22 -16.35 30.12
N ALA A 624 13.08 -17.60 30.58
CA ALA A 624 12.88 -18.73 29.68
C ALA A 624 11.45 -18.65 29.08
N ARG A 625 11.38 -18.28 27.80
CA ARG A 625 10.16 -18.34 26.99
C ARG A 625 10.47 -19.07 25.70
N ASP A 626 9.63 -20.04 25.40
CA ASP A 626 9.68 -20.92 24.24
C ASP A 626 8.24 -21.19 23.79
N MET A 627 8.04 -21.97 22.74
CA MET A 627 6.69 -22.24 22.26
C MET A 627 5.88 -23.12 23.21
N ARG A 628 6.49 -23.98 24.03
CA ARG A 628 5.74 -24.76 25.06
C ARG A 628 5.07 -23.85 26.09
N TYR A 629 5.71 -22.73 26.43
CA TYR A 629 5.07 -21.71 27.25
C TYR A 629 3.85 -21.10 26.52
N TYR A 630 3.99 -20.79 25.23
CA TYR A 630 2.91 -20.21 24.44
C TYR A 630 1.79 -21.20 24.11
N GLU A 631 2.05 -22.51 24.02
CA GLU A 631 1.01 -23.53 23.87
C GLU A 631 -0.04 -23.41 24.96
N ASN A 632 0.39 -23.33 26.22
CA ASN A 632 -0.53 -23.18 27.35
C ASN A 632 -1.34 -21.88 27.26
N ILE A 633 -0.71 -20.78 26.83
CA ILE A 633 -1.39 -19.50 26.65
C ILE A 633 -2.47 -19.58 25.57
N TYR A 634 -2.17 -20.21 24.43
CA TYR A 634 -3.15 -20.36 23.35
C TYR A 634 -4.26 -21.34 23.73
N ARG A 635 -3.94 -22.41 24.48
CA ARG A 635 -4.94 -23.32 25.05
C ARG A 635 -5.91 -22.57 25.96
N ASP A 636 -5.40 -21.74 26.85
CA ASP A 636 -6.21 -20.95 27.78
C ASP A 636 -7.03 -19.86 27.07
N ALA A 637 -6.57 -19.39 25.91
CA ALA A 637 -7.29 -18.42 25.08
C ALA A 637 -8.32 -19.05 24.13
N ALA A 638 -8.26 -20.37 23.90
CA ALA A 638 -9.17 -21.08 23.03
C ALA A 638 -10.57 -21.20 23.66
N SER A 639 -11.58 -21.40 22.81
CA SER A 639 -12.95 -21.64 23.28
C SER A 639 -13.03 -22.96 24.06
N ALA A 640 -13.97 -23.08 24.99
CA ALA A 640 -14.12 -24.30 25.77
C ALA A 640 -14.36 -25.54 24.88
N GLY A 641 -13.58 -26.59 25.09
CA GLY A 641 -13.60 -27.81 24.28
C GLY A 641 -12.69 -27.76 23.05
N HIS A 642 -11.98 -26.65 22.83
CA HIS A 642 -11.03 -26.51 21.74
C HIS A 642 -9.56 -26.73 22.16
N GLU A 643 -9.29 -26.94 23.43
CA GLU A 643 -7.95 -26.93 24.01
C GLU A 643 -7.07 -28.07 23.50
N SER A 644 -7.65 -29.23 23.15
CA SER A 644 -6.89 -30.35 22.58
C SER A 644 -6.40 -30.07 21.18
N PHE A 645 -7.19 -29.39 20.34
CA PHE A 645 -6.80 -29.04 18.97
C PHE A 645 -5.61 -28.08 18.94
N ILE A 646 -5.49 -27.18 19.94
CA ILE A 646 -4.29 -26.34 20.07
C ILE A 646 -3.05 -27.22 20.29
N THR A 647 -3.12 -28.20 21.21
CA THR A 647 -2.01 -29.13 21.42
C THR A 647 -1.71 -29.94 20.16
N ASP A 648 -2.74 -30.39 19.43
CA ASP A 648 -2.57 -31.13 18.17
C ASP A 648 -1.85 -30.28 17.11
N ILE A 649 -2.18 -28.99 16.95
CA ILE A 649 -1.47 -28.05 16.05
C ILE A 649 0.01 -27.91 16.43
N PHE A 650 0.30 -27.77 17.73
CA PHE A 650 1.69 -27.63 18.21
C PHE A 650 2.51 -28.92 17.97
N GLU A 651 1.92 -30.09 18.22
CA GLU A 651 2.57 -31.39 18.02
C GLU A 651 2.67 -31.76 16.53
N GLN A 652 1.68 -31.42 15.70
CA GLN A 652 1.74 -31.57 14.24
C GLN A 652 2.97 -30.87 13.68
N ASN A 653 3.17 -29.61 14.05
CA ASN A 653 4.26 -28.81 13.52
C ASN A 653 5.63 -29.29 14.03
N ARG A 654 5.67 -29.94 15.19
CA ARG A 654 6.91 -30.41 15.84
C ARG A 654 7.55 -31.61 15.14
N MET A 655 6.76 -32.43 14.43
CA MET A 655 7.19 -33.64 13.73
C MET A 655 7.70 -33.34 12.32
#